data_AF-A0A810L503-F1
#
_entry.id   AF-A0A810L503-F1
#
_cell.length_a   1.000
_cell.length_b   1.000
_cell.length_c   1.000
_cell.angle_alpha   90.00
_cell.angle_beta   90.00
_cell.angle_gamma   90.00
#
_symmetry.space_group_name_H-M   'P 1'
#
loop_
_entity.id
_entity.type
_entity.pdbx_description
1 polymer ?
#
loop_
_entity_poly.entity_id
_entity_poly.type
_entity_poly.pdbx_seq_one_letter_code
_entity_poly.pdbx_strand_id
1 'polypeptide(L)'
;MTLVAVLVVLVALGALVAASLNAFLGQSHHPVRVPAEHTGVAAARPDVPAPPVSTIAVPAERSLRLAATALAEAYAGRGLRRPTVGTGTAATDAIVARIDHRSGLTGEAFRLRRSGSRIGVTAGTAAGARAGLYTLADRVRSARTLVPAAEQGTLQRPRLGLRLTDAGAVGLDDDAARFAAGDDYSLGTGRTAPAMLPAAPWVDPTAAARIAGQFRAFVDRSLAQGYNAVVVDGFLEYVTFDRLGVYPAGDPHPARARAMVRTFGPVWKYAHDMGMKVYLSTDMLATDPPLVRYLERRVGGLDVGSPALWSVYRAGVAELFGNLPYLAGMMIRVGEGGSDYDVPGSDYSSALVVTTAAAVRSMLRAVLAPAAAAGKDVIFRSWTVGVGPVGDLHTNPTSYQQVLGGIHDRHLIVSTKYSAGDFYSHLALNRTLAVGDQRRIVEIQSRREFEGLGALPDDLGALDQTALRRLLAANPHIEGIWDWSQEGGPLYAGPRDMYLRHGFWQLWDLNVYLAARLAWRPEDDLSQARADWVRQTLATDPAAVRAISAAFALSRTAITDGLYIGPYADQSVTALGLHPPPMMWIFEWDIVSGDSATFDTIYQISRDHLDAAIAQGRTAVRVVRRMRAMVAGTEPAGWVDPALRSRFLAALDYEQSLLRALADYRALVLRHAQWLDTGSRPAYDAWHAARRDFTKHRAQHQARYCDSRALPAYNFTAADIGLDRADRDVGMAWLSRALLIGTLLALAAGAWGRLRRPGDWGRLRRPGGIALRALWLGATRPWRLADLDPPRSRTDRIGVWALPAGVLVLSRAAYSWFASPVHLAGTLGAWLLYAAVLRALLGRRGGFRLWAALGGVALLRSALLLAVLSVRGPGRYWFDFWTLPGRRDAYVVLAVAAFGWLFVASFGALRAGYRLRRRRAVGAVLLAAGTPLAMFGALVAAIGLETVATWWNDQLNLLPWGLSRILGLTVYLGVPAALPTAVAAAGAVLAVAGGLLLVRYRRPATAIAPPARA
;
A
#
# COMPACT_ATOMS: atom_id res chain seq x y z
N MET A 1 -4.62 -45.31 26.88
CA MET A 1 -3.47 -44.56 26.36
C MET A 1 -2.42 -44.45 27.45
N THR A 2 -1.18 -44.84 27.15
CA THR A 2 -0.01 -44.56 27.99
C THR A 2 0.30 -43.04 27.95
N LEU A 3 0.92 -42.50 29.00
CA LEU A 3 1.32 -41.08 29.05
C LEU A 3 2.16 -40.68 27.82
N VAL A 4 3.03 -41.58 27.37
CA VAL A 4 3.84 -41.42 26.17
C VAL A 4 2.96 -41.18 24.93
N ALA A 5 1.91 -41.97 24.71
CA ALA A 5 1.01 -41.79 23.59
C ALA A 5 0.30 -40.42 23.61
N VAL A 6 -0.07 -39.91 24.79
CA VAL A 6 -0.69 -38.58 24.91
C VAL A 6 0.31 -37.47 24.56
N LEU A 7 1.55 -37.56 25.06
CA LEU A 7 2.58 -36.58 24.75
C LEU A 7 2.94 -36.58 23.26
N VAL A 8 3.03 -37.76 22.63
CA VAL A 8 3.27 -37.90 21.19
C VAL A 8 2.16 -37.22 20.38
N VAL A 9 0.88 -37.43 20.73
CA VAL A 9 -0.25 -36.77 20.05
C VAL A 9 -0.19 -35.24 20.22
N LEU A 10 0.12 -34.75 21.41
CA LEU A 10 0.22 -33.31 21.68
C LEU A 10 1.37 -32.65 20.92
N VAL A 11 2.52 -33.31 20.83
CA VAL A 11 3.66 -32.85 20.04
C VAL A 11 3.35 -32.89 18.54
N ALA A 12 2.70 -33.95 18.06
CA ALA A 12 2.27 -34.06 16.66
C ALA A 12 1.28 -32.95 16.28
N LEU A 13 0.31 -32.62 17.14
CA LEU A 13 -0.58 -31.47 16.96
C LEU A 13 0.20 -30.15 16.92
N GLY A 14 1.19 -29.99 17.80
CA GLY A 14 2.08 -28.83 17.77
C GLY A 14 2.87 -28.71 16.46
N ALA A 15 3.36 -29.84 15.94
CA ALA A 15 4.10 -29.88 14.67
C ALA A 15 3.20 -29.53 13.48
N LEU A 16 1.95 -30.00 13.47
CA LEU A 16 0.96 -29.62 12.46
C LEU A 16 0.68 -28.10 12.49
N VAL A 17 0.50 -27.51 13.67
CA VAL A 17 0.30 -26.06 13.81
C VAL A 17 1.53 -25.27 13.34
N ALA A 18 2.74 -25.72 13.70
CA ALA A 18 3.98 -25.10 13.24
C ALA A 18 4.12 -25.16 11.70
N ALA A 19 3.82 -26.32 11.10
CA ALA A 19 3.84 -26.48 9.65
C ALA A 19 2.81 -25.56 8.96
N SER A 20 1.58 -25.48 9.47
CA SER A 20 0.56 -24.56 8.94
C SER A 20 0.95 -23.09 9.10
N LEU A 21 1.58 -22.72 10.21
CA LEU A 21 2.10 -21.37 10.43
C LEU A 21 3.21 -21.03 9.44
N ASN A 22 4.15 -21.94 9.19
CA ASN A 22 5.21 -21.73 8.20
C ASN A 22 4.65 -21.57 6.79
N ALA A 23 3.66 -22.39 6.42
CA ALA A 23 2.96 -22.27 5.15
C ALA A 23 2.26 -20.91 5.01
N PHE A 24 1.60 -20.43 6.08
CA PHE A 24 0.95 -19.11 6.11
C PHE A 24 1.95 -17.96 6.02
N LEU A 25 3.08 -18.05 6.75
CA LEU A 25 4.13 -17.03 6.69
C LEU A 25 4.79 -16.95 5.31
N GLY A 26 4.95 -18.08 4.61
CA GLY A 26 5.35 -18.12 3.18
C GLY A 26 6.63 -17.33 2.86
N GLN A 27 7.54 -17.18 3.82
CA GLN A 27 8.68 -16.27 3.70
C GLN A 27 9.68 -16.77 2.67
N SER A 28 9.96 -15.96 1.65
CA SER A 28 11.04 -16.19 0.70
C SER A 28 11.57 -14.87 0.16
N HIS A 29 12.81 -14.86 -0.32
CA HIS A 29 13.37 -13.70 -1.01
C HIS A 29 14.35 -14.14 -2.09
N HIS A 30 14.48 -13.33 -3.13
CA HIS A 30 15.47 -13.51 -4.17
C HIS A 30 15.90 -12.17 -4.76
N PRO A 31 17.16 -12.03 -5.23
CA PRO A 31 17.63 -10.77 -5.80
C PRO A 31 16.83 -10.37 -7.04
N VAL A 32 16.54 -9.08 -7.19
CA VAL A 32 15.92 -8.52 -8.39
C VAL A 32 16.92 -7.73 -9.21
N ARG A 33 16.71 -7.71 -10.52
CA ARG A 33 17.50 -6.89 -11.44
C ARG A 33 16.90 -5.49 -11.53
N VAL A 34 17.35 -4.62 -10.63
CA VAL A 34 16.98 -3.20 -10.63
C VAL A 34 17.50 -2.51 -11.92
N PRO A 35 16.70 -1.69 -12.60
CA PRO A 35 17.19 -0.85 -13.70
C PRO A 35 18.32 0.07 -13.21
N ALA A 36 19.45 0.06 -13.91
CA ALA A 36 20.53 0.99 -13.60
C ALA A 36 20.15 2.41 -14.06
N GLU A 37 20.35 3.39 -13.19
CA GLU A 37 20.12 4.79 -13.48
C GLU A 37 21.45 5.48 -13.77
N HIS A 38 21.57 6.07 -14.95
CA HIS A 38 22.75 6.83 -15.37
C HIS A 38 22.36 8.27 -15.63
N THR A 39 22.60 9.14 -14.65
CA THR A 39 22.36 10.58 -14.77
C THR A 39 23.63 11.30 -15.22
N GLY A 40 23.46 12.32 -16.05
CA GLY A 40 24.54 13.19 -16.52
C GLY A 40 24.21 14.67 -16.30
N VAL A 41 25.16 15.57 -16.53
CA VAL A 41 24.93 17.02 -16.45
C VAL A 41 25.44 17.65 -17.73
N ALA A 42 24.58 18.41 -18.41
CA ALA A 42 24.96 19.16 -19.59
C ALA A 42 26.00 20.24 -19.23
N ALA A 43 26.92 20.50 -20.16
CA ALA A 43 27.79 21.67 -20.06
C ALA A 43 26.95 22.96 -20.07
N ALA A 44 27.39 23.97 -19.32
CA ALA A 44 26.81 25.30 -19.42
C ALA A 44 27.03 25.82 -20.84
N ARG A 45 26.00 26.42 -21.43
CA ARG A 45 26.04 26.93 -22.80
C ARG A 45 25.42 28.33 -22.87
N PRO A 46 25.93 29.23 -23.72
CA PRO A 46 25.26 30.48 -23.99
C PRO A 46 23.94 30.24 -24.74
N ASP A 47 23.02 31.19 -24.60
CA ASP A 47 21.77 31.22 -25.36
C ASP A 47 22.06 31.37 -26.86
N VAL A 48 21.39 30.57 -27.69
CA VAL A 48 21.41 30.78 -29.14
C VAL A 48 20.44 31.93 -29.49
N PRO A 49 20.86 32.94 -30.26
CA PRO A 49 19.97 33.99 -30.74
C PRO A 49 18.87 33.41 -31.65
N ALA A 50 17.61 33.77 -31.38
CA ALA A 50 16.51 33.43 -32.27
C ALA A 50 16.48 34.41 -33.46
N PRO A 51 16.14 33.96 -34.68
CA PRO A 51 15.99 34.85 -35.83
C PRO A 51 14.83 35.84 -35.61
N PRO A 52 14.91 37.07 -36.14
CA PRO A 52 13.79 38.01 -36.09
C PRO A 52 12.62 37.44 -36.88
N VAL A 53 11.45 37.42 -36.25
CA VAL A 53 10.20 36.95 -36.84
C VAL A 53 9.11 37.98 -36.53
N SER A 54 8.51 38.55 -37.57
CA SER A 54 7.38 39.48 -37.42
C SER A 54 6.05 38.75 -37.32
N THR A 55 5.91 37.64 -38.05
CA THR A 55 4.62 36.96 -38.26
C THR A 55 4.75 35.44 -38.16
N ILE A 56 3.80 34.80 -37.50
CA ILE A 56 3.59 33.34 -37.54
C ILE A 56 2.29 33.09 -38.29
N ALA A 57 2.42 32.50 -39.48
CA ALA A 57 1.30 32.20 -40.34
C ALA A 57 0.91 30.73 -40.28
N VAL A 58 -0.37 30.48 -39.97
CA VAL A 58 -0.95 29.14 -39.88
C VAL A 58 -2.31 29.09 -40.59
N PRO A 59 -2.78 27.91 -41.02
CA PRO A 59 -4.17 27.71 -41.45
C PRO A 59 -5.16 28.14 -40.36
N ALA A 60 -6.39 28.45 -40.75
CA ALA A 60 -7.45 28.97 -39.87
C ALA A 60 -8.05 27.92 -38.91
N GLU A 61 -7.25 26.99 -38.40
CA GLU A 61 -7.65 25.96 -37.43
C GLU A 61 -7.33 26.41 -36.01
N ARG A 62 -8.25 26.13 -35.07
CA ARG A 62 -8.14 26.61 -33.68
C ARG A 62 -6.93 26.01 -32.95
N SER A 63 -6.65 24.71 -33.16
CA SER A 63 -5.50 24.01 -32.57
C SER A 63 -4.15 24.53 -33.10
N LEU A 64 -4.07 24.92 -34.38
CA LEU A 64 -2.87 25.52 -34.97
C LEU A 64 -2.65 26.94 -34.50
N ARG A 65 -3.74 27.73 -34.37
CA ARG A 65 -3.65 29.06 -33.75
C ARG A 65 -3.12 28.98 -32.33
N LEU A 66 -3.59 28.02 -31.52
CA LEU A 66 -3.07 27.80 -30.16
C LEU A 66 -1.55 27.53 -30.17
N ALA A 67 -1.07 26.62 -31.03
CA ALA A 67 0.35 26.32 -31.13
C ALA A 67 1.18 27.50 -31.65
N ALA A 68 0.66 28.26 -32.61
CA ALA A 68 1.28 29.49 -33.09
C ALA A 68 1.34 30.57 -32.00
N THR A 69 0.29 30.73 -31.20
CA THR A 69 0.29 31.63 -30.04
C THR A 69 1.33 31.17 -29.01
N ALA A 70 1.42 29.88 -28.71
CA ALA A 70 2.43 29.35 -27.79
C ALA A 70 3.88 29.62 -28.27
N LEU A 71 4.12 29.59 -29.59
CA LEU A 71 5.38 29.99 -30.20
C LEU A 71 5.60 31.51 -30.13
N ALA A 72 4.57 32.32 -30.32
CA ALA A 72 4.65 33.77 -30.14
C ALA A 72 4.99 34.14 -28.69
N GLU A 73 4.37 33.46 -27.71
CA GLU A 73 4.70 33.61 -26.29
C GLU A 73 6.12 33.16 -25.98
N ALA A 74 6.64 32.13 -26.66
CA ALA A 74 8.03 31.72 -26.48
C ALA A 74 9.02 32.84 -26.88
N TYR A 75 8.73 33.58 -27.95
CA TYR A 75 9.51 34.76 -28.33
C TYR A 75 9.39 35.87 -27.28
N ALA A 76 8.17 36.21 -26.86
CA ALA A 76 7.94 37.24 -25.85
C ALA A 76 8.63 36.91 -24.52
N GLY A 77 8.54 35.66 -24.05
CA GLY A 77 9.19 35.18 -22.82
C GLY A 77 10.72 35.20 -22.87
N ARG A 78 11.31 35.33 -24.06
CA ARG A 78 12.75 35.58 -24.25
C ARG A 78 13.13 37.06 -24.35
N GLY A 79 12.19 37.97 -24.08
CA GLY A 79 12.38 39.41 -24.24
C GLY A 79 12.45 39.86 -25.70
N LEU A 80 12.06 39.01 -26.65
CA LEU A 80 12.04 39.33 -28.07
C LEU A 80 10.67 39.93 -28.47
N ARG A 81 10.62 40.60 -29.62
CA ARG A 81 9.35 41.08 -30.19
C ARG A 81 8.40 39.91 -30.39
N ARG A 82 7.20 40.00 -29.80
CA ARG A 82 6.13 39.01 -29.98
C ARG A 82 5.63 39.03 -31.44
N PRO A 83 5.78 37.93 -32.20
CA PRO A 83 5.25 37.85 -33.56
C PRO A 83 3.72 37.91 -33.57
N THR A 84 3.14 38.49 -34.62
CA THR A 84 1.69 38.43 -34.83
C THR A 84 1.29 37.07 -35.38
N VAL A 85 0.21 36.49 -34.84
CA VAL A 85 -0.35 35.21 -35.33
C VAL A 85 -1.46 35.52 -36.32
N GLY A 86 -1.39 34.94 -37.52
CA GLY A 86 -2.37 35.23 -38.57
C GLY A 86 -2.44 34.16 -39.65
N THR A 87 -3.18 34.48 -40.71
CA THR A 87 -3.27 33.68 -41.94
C THR A 87 -2.53 34.43 -43.06
N GLY A 88 -1.71 33.75 -43.88
CA GLY A 88 -0.95 34.38 -44.98
C GLY A 88 0.42 33.75 -45.25
N THR A 89 1.17 34.20 -46.27
CA THR A 89 2.46 33.57 -46.63
C THR A 89 3.58 34.54 -47.05
N ALA A 90 3.34 35.86 -47.03
CA ALA A 90 4.12 36.82 -47.83
C ALA A 90 5.33 37.47 -47.14
N ALA A 91 5.49 37.39 -45.82
CA ALA A 91 6.61 38.05 -45.13
C ALA A 91 7.93 37.27 -45.23
N THR A 92 9.04 38.01 -45.43
CA THR A 92 10.41 37.45 -45.52
C THR A 92 10.94 36.99 -44.16
N ASP A 93 10.44 37.56 -43.07
CA ASP A 93 10.76 37.26 -41.68
C ASP A 93 9.58 36.55 -40.97
N ALA A 94 9.18 35.39 -41.49
CA ALA A 94 8.00 34.66 -41.02
C ALA A 94 8.26 33.19 -40.70
N ILE A 95 7.48 32.67 -39.75
CA ILE A 95 7.30 31.22 -39.56
C ILE A 95 6.00 30.82 -40.24
N VAL A 96 6.03 29.86 -41.16
CA VAL A 96 4.87 29.47 -41.97
C VAL A 96 4.61 27.98 -41.83
N ALA A 97 3.49 27.60 -41.22
CA ALA A 97 3.03 26.22 -41.19
C ALA A 97 2.07 25.95 -42.35
N ARG A 98 2.29 24.84 -43.07
CA ARG A 98 1.45 24.41 -44.19
C ARG A 98 1.06 22.96 -44.02
N ILE A 99 -0.21 22.69 -44.32
CA ILE A 99 -0.73 21.34 -44.46
C ILE A 99 -0.76 21.02 -45.95
N ASP A 100 0.09 20.08 -46.36
CA ASP A 100 0.17 19.55 -47.71
C ASP A 100 -0.20 18.07 -47.69
N HIS A 101 -1.45 17.77 -48.02
CA HIS A 101 -1.97 16.40 -48.06
C HIS A 101 -1.26 15.50 -49.11
N ARG A 102 -0.52 16.09 -50.07
CA ARG A 102 0.26 15.35 -51.07
C ARG A 102 1.69 15.05 -50.62
N SER A 103 2.12 15.57 -49.46
CA SER A 103 3.48 15.41 -48.93
C SER A 103 3.84 13.99 -48.49
N GLY A 104 2.84 13.09 -48.38
CA GLY A 104 2.99 11.73 -47.84
C GLY A 104 3.21 11.68 -46.32
N LEU A 105 3.15 12.81 -45.63
CA LEU A 105 3.33 12.91 -44.18
C LEU A 105 2.00 12.59 -43.47
N THR A 106 2.01 11.63 -42.54
CA THR A 106 0.82 11.19 -41.80
C THR A 106 0.99 11.39 -40.30
N GLY A 107 -0.14 11.39 -39.56
CA GLY A 107 -0.12 11.57 -38.11
C GLY A 107 0.58 12.87 -37.70
N GLU A 108 1.50 12.80 -36.76
CA GLU A 108 2.26 13.94 -36.24
C GLU A 108 3.57 14.21 -37.00
N ALA A 109 3.72 13.68 -38.21
CA ALA A 109 4.92 13.86 -39.02
C ALA A 109 5.01 15.26 -39.65
N PHE A 110 6.21 15.86 -39.62
CA PHE A 110 6.50 17.15 -40.24
C PHE A 110 7.95 17.24 -40.74
N ARG A 111 8.26 18.32 -41.48
CA ARG A 111 9.60 18.74 -41.87
C ARG A 111 9.79 20.22 -41.56
N LEU A 112 10.97 20.58 -41.08
CA LEU A 112 11.37 21.97 -40.86
C LEU A 112 12.37 22.41 -41.93
N ARG A 113 12.21 23.62 -42.47
CA ARG A 113 13.21 24.24 -43.34
C ARG A 113 13.43 25.69 -42.95
N ARG A 114 14.68 26.12 -42.85
CA ARG A 114 15.03 27.52 -42.63
C ARG A 114 15.78 28.09 -43.84
N SER A 115 15.33 29.25 -44.31
CA SER A 115 15.97 30.05 -45.37
C SER A 115 16.07 31.50 -44.90
N GLY A 116 17.25 31.93 -44.45
CA GLY A 116 17.42 33.23 -43.78
C GLY A 116 16.66 33.30 -42.46
N SER A 117 15.80 34.31 -42.32
CA SER A 117 14.86 34.49 -41.19
C SER A 117 13.56 33.69 -41.36
N ARG A 118 13.25 33.20 -42.56
CA ARG A 118 12.03 32.43 -42.83
C ARG A 118 12.17 30.98 -42.38
N ILE A 119 11.17 30.47 -41.66
CA ILE A 119 11.08 29.06 -41.25
C ILE A 119 9.78 28.45 -41.77
N GLY A 120 9.87 27.36 -42.52
CA GLY A 120 8.72 26.60 -43.00
C GLY A 120 8.51 25.33 -42.16
N VAL A 121 7.27 25.11 -41.73
CA VAL A 121 6.79 23.82 -41.18
C VAL A 121 5.91 23.18 -42.25
N THR A 122 6.33 22.05 -42.80
CA THR A 122 5.53 21.28 -43.78
C THR A 122 5.04 20.01 -43.11
N ALA A 123 3.73 19.78 -43.09
CA ALA A 123 3.11 18.56 -42.57
C ALA A 123 1.97 18.12 -43.48
N GLY A 124 1.53 16.87 -43.38
CA GLY A 124 0.36 16.39 -44.15
C GLY A 124 -0.95 16.41 -43.37
N THR A 125 -0.88 16.71 -42.07
CA THR A 125 -2.03 16.85 -41.17
C THR A 125 -1.85 18.08 -40.26
N ALA A 126 -2.95 18.52 -39.65
CA ALA A 126 -2.93 19.54 -38.60
C ALA A 126 -2.11 19.10 -37.38
N ALA A 127 -2.16 17.82 -37.00
CA ALA A 127 -1.39 17.30 -35.87
C ALA A 127 0.13 17.41 -36.12
N GLY A 128 0.59 17.12 -37.33
CA GLY A 128 2.00 17.31 -37.71
C GLY A 128 2.43 18.77 -37.74
N ALA A 129 1.58 19.66 -38.28
CA ALA A 129 1.86 21.10 -38.29
C ALA A 129 1.95 21.66 -36.86
N ARG A 130 1.04 21.23 -35.98
CA ARG A 130 1.04 21.56 -34.55
C ARG A 130 2.31 21.08 -33.85
N ALA A 131 2.70 19.82 -34.08
CA ALA A 131 3.93 19.26 -33.51
C ALA A 131 5.18 20.04 -33.94
N GLY A 132 5.26 20.45 -35.20
CA GLY A 132 6.35 21.30 -35.70
C GLY A 132 6.37 22.68 -35.04
N LEU A 133 5.21 23.32 -34.85
CA LEU A 133 5.10 24.61 -34.15
C LEU A 133 5.51 24.51 -32.68
N TYR A 134 5.07 23.48 -31.95
CA TYR A 134 5.49 23.28 -30.56
C TYR A 134 6.96 22.92 -30.44
N THR A 135 7.52 22.17 -31.41
CA THR A 135 8.97 21.91 -31.48
C THR A 135 9.75 23.22 -31.61
N LEU A 136 9.30 24.14 -32.45
CA LEU A 136 9.90 25.48 -32.55
C LEU A 136 9.72 26.28 -31.27
N ALA A 137 8.55 26.21 -30.63
CA ALA A 137 8.26 26.94 -29.40
C ALA A 137 9.18 26.50 -28.26
N ASP A 138 9.31 25.19 -28.04
CA ASP A 138 10.23 24.61 -27.05
C ASP A 138 11.69 25.02 -27.33
N ARG A 139 12.15 24.99 -28.60
CA ARG A 139 13.51 25.44 -28.97
C ARG A 139 13.73 26.93 -28.72
N VAL A 140 12.72 27.76 -28.93
CA VAL A 140 12.80 29.19 -28.61
C VAL A 140 12.93 29.36 -27.10
N ARG A 141 12.06 28.75 -26.28
CA ARG A 141 12.11 28.89 -24.81
C ARG A 141 13.41 28.36 -24.22
N SER A 142 13.91 27.24 -24.71
CA SER A 142 15.20 26.66 -24.30
C SER A 142 16.42 27.36 -24.91
N ALA A 143 16.24 28.41 -25.73
CA ALA A 143 17.33 29.10 -26.41
C ALA A 143 18.24 28.15 -27.23
N ARG A 144 17.63 27.21 -27.96
CA ARG A 144 18.27 26.28 -28.90
C ARG A 144 18.21 26.82 -30.33
N THR A 145 19.02 26.24 -31.21
CA THR A 145 18.88 26.44 -32.65
C THR A 145 17.51 25.96 -33.12
N LEU A 146 16.71 26.86 -33.69
CA LEU A 146 15.33 26.54 -34.10
C LEU A 146 15.26 25.41 -35.14
N VAL A 147 16.16 25.44 -36.14
CA VAL A 147 16.29 24.40 -37.17
C VAL A 147 17.78 24.05 -37.30
N PRO A 148 18.27 23.01 -36.59
CA PRO A 148 19.63 22.51 -36.75
C PRO A 148 19.93 22.11 -38.19
N ALA A 149 21.19 22.25 -38.62
CA ALA A 149 21.60 21.92 -39.99
C ALA A 149 21.28 20.46 -40.36
N ALA A 150 21.50 19.53 -39.42
CA ALA A 150 21.19 18.10 -39.58
C ALA A 150 19.68 17.81 -39.73
N GLU A 151 18.80 18.74 -39.36
CA GLU A 151 17.35 18.55 -39.43
C GLU A 151 16.69 19.24 -40.64
N GLN A 152 17.46 20.00 -41.43
CA GLN A 152 16.95 20.76 -42.57
C GLN A 152 16.26 19.85 -43.59
N GLY A 153 14.94 19.99 -43.74
CA GLY A 153 14.10 19.19 -44.65
C GLY A 153 13.96 17.72 -44.25
N THR A 154 14.48 17.30 -43.11
CA THR A 154 14.39 15.92 -42.64
C THR A 154 13.02 15.61 -42.05
N LEU A 155 12.59 14.36 -42.18
CA LEU A 155 11.35 13.86 -41.58
C LEU A 155 11.48 13.82 -40.06
N GLN A 156 10.56 14.49 -39.37
CA GLN A 156 10.40 14.47 -37.92
C GLN A 156 9.08 13.78 -37.59
N ARG A 157 9.09 12.78 -36.70
CA ARG A 157 7.89 12.07 -36.21
C ARG A 157 8.14 11.49 -34.82
N PRO A 158 7.10 11.31 -33.98
CA PRO A 158 7.24 10.65 -32.68
C PRO A 158 7.50 9.15 -32.83
N ARG A 159 8.21 8.56 -31.86
CA ARG A 159 8.39 7.11 -31.73
C ARG A 159 7.12 6.42 -31.22
N LEU A 160 6.41 7.04 -30.29
CA LEU A 160 5.17 6.53 -29.70
C LEU A 160 3.99 7.41 -30.10
N GLY A 161 2.95 6.80 -30.68
CA GLY A 161 1.81 7.50 -31.28
C GLY A 161 0.73 7.91 -30.29
N LEU A 162 0.67 7.27 -29.11
CA LEU A 162 -0.31 7.56 -28.08
C LEU A 162 0.40 8.02 -26.80
N ARG A 163 0.27 9.29 -26.44
CA ARG A 163 0.97 9.88 -25.29
C ARG A 163 -0.09 10.51 -24.38
N LEU A 164 -0.58 9.70 -23.45
CA LEU A 164 -1.62 10.08 -22.50
C LEU A 164 -1.01 10.76 -21.28
N THR A 165 -1.78 11.67 -20.70
CA THR A 165 -1.60 12.18 -19.34
C THR A 165 -2.91 12.00 -18.57
N ASP A 166 -2.84 11.97 -17.24
CA ASP A 166 -4.01 12.18 -16.37
C ASP A 166 -4.55 13.62 -16.52
N ALA A 167 -5.45 14.06 -15.64
CA ALA A 167 -6.00 15.42 -15.68
C ALA A 167 -5.28 16.42 -14.74
N GLY A 168 -4.06 16.10 -14.28
CA GLY A 168 -3.31 16.93 -13.34
C GLY A 168 -4.12 17.25 -12.08
N ALA A 169 -4.08 18.49 -11.58
CA ALA A 169 -4.89 18.90 -10.42
C ALA A 169 -6.27 19.47 -10.77
N VAL A 170 -6.78 19.26 -11.99
CA VAL A 170 -8.07 19.81 -12.42
C VAL A 170 -9.20 19.34 -11.51
N GLY A 171 -9.96 20.30 -10.98
CA GLY A 171 -11.14 20.05 -10.17
C GLY A 171 -10.89 19.54 -8.75
N LEU A 172 -9.64 19.25 -8.38
CA LEU A 172 -9.33 18.85 -7.01
C LEU A 172 -9.66 19.98 -6.02
N ASP A 173 -10.15 19.62 -4.85
CA ASP A 173 -10.38 20.56 -3.75
C ASP A 173 -9.04 21.02 -3.17
N ASP A 174 -8.86 22.34 -3.06
CA ASP A 174 -7.68 22.96 -2.48
C ASP A 174 -7.90 23.51 -1.07
N ASP A 175 -8.99 23.13 -0.37
CA ASP A 175 -9.23 23.54 1.01
C ASP A 175 -8.06 23.16 1.94
N ALA A 176 -7.40 24.18 2.49
CA ALA A 176 -6.26 24.01 3.37
C ALA A 176 -6.62 23.35 4.71
N ALA A 177 -7.88 23.37 5.13
CA ALA A 177 -8.34 22.67 6.32
C ALA A 177 -8.33 21.15 6.13
N ARG A 178 -8.64 20.67 4.92
CA ARG A 178 -8.62 19.23 4.59
C ARG A 178 -7.22 18.63 4.68
N PHE A 179 -6.19 19.37 4.30
CA PHE A 179 -4.78 18.97 4.43
C PHE A 179 -4.24 19.09 5.85
N ALA A 180 -4.93 19.79 6.76
CA ALA A 180 -4.39 20.10 8.09
C ALA A 180 -4.35 18.87 9.03
N ALA A 181 -5.25 17.91 8.82
CA ALA A 181 -5.31 16.70 9.64
C ALA A 181 -4.23 15.67 9.24
N GLY A 182 -3.85 15.64 7.95
CA GLY A 182 -2.77 14.78 7.44
C GLY A 182 -3.07 13.28 7.51
N ASP A 183 -4.33 12.89 7.70
CA ASP A 183 -4.77 11.51 7.92
C ASP A 183 -5.83 11.03 6.88
N ASP A 184 -6.16 11.87 5.89
CA ASP A 184 -7.03 11.51 4.76
C ASP A 184 -6.24 10.75 3.69
N TYR A 185 -6.08 9.45 3.94
CA TYR A 185 -5.43 8.50 3.03
C TYR A 185 -6.36 7.98 1.92
N SER A 186 -7.50 8.65 1.65
CA SER A 186 -8.40 8.25 0.57
C SER A 186 -7.78 8.49 -0.82
N LEU A 187 -8.16 7.64 -1.77
CA LEU A 187 -7.64 7.60 -3.14
C LEU A 187 -8.62 8.17 -4.17
N GLY A 188 -9.85 8.48 -3.75
CA GLY A 188 -10.87 9.07 -4.62
C GLY A 188 -10.51 10.48 -5.08
N THR A 189 -10.35 10.69 -6.39
CA THR A 189 -9.98 12.00 -6.96
C THR A 189 -11.11 13.01 -6.91
N GLY A 190 -12.36 12.57 -7.10
CA GLY A 190 -13.57 13.39 -6.97
C GLY A 190 -13.56 14.68 -7.79
N ARG A 191 -12.95 14.71 -8.98
CA ARG A 191 -12.66 15.97 -9.73
C ARG A 191 -13.87 16.84 -10.03
N THR A 192 -15.03 16.24 -10.25
CA THR A 192 -16.29 16.98 -10.48
C THR A 192 -17.08 17.20 -9.19
N ALA A 193 -16.73 16.53 -8.09
CA ALA A 193 -17.47 16.57 -6.83
C ALA A 193 -17.64 17.99 -6.28
N PRO A 194 -16.65 18.91 -6.36
CA PRO A 194 -16.84 20.28 -5.90
C PRO A 194 -17.89 21.10 -6.67
N ALA A 195 -18.37 20.59 -7.81
CA ALA A 195 -19.45 21.22 -8.57
C ALA A 195 -20.79 20.46 -8.43
N MET A 196 -20.84 19.35 -7.71
CA MET A 196 -22.07 18.56 -7.56
C MET A 196 -22.99 19.18 -6.51
N LEU A 197 -24.29 19.23 -6.83
CA LEU A 197 -25.34 19.70 -5.92
C LEU A 197 -26.23 18.53 -5.52
N PRO A 198 -26.74 18.50 -4.27
CA PRO A 198 -27.61 17.43 -3.79
C PRO A 198 -29.02 17.46 -4.42
N ALA A 199 -29.38 18.54 -5.11
CA ALA A 199 -30.66 18.74 -5.77
C ALA A 199 -30.47 19.49 -7.11
N ALA A 200 -31.55 19.58 -7.90
CA ALA A 200 -31.58 20.39 -9.12
C ALA A 200 -31.05 21.83 -8.84
N PRO A 201 -30.17 22.39 -9.69
CA PRO A 201 -29.82 21.96 -11.05
C PRO A 201 -28.76 20.84 -11.15
N TRP A 202 -28.42 20.17 -10.04
CA TRP A 202 -27.48 19.03 -9.90
C TRP A 202 -26.01 19.36 -10.11
N VAL A 203 -25.70 20.41 -10.88
CA VAL A 203 -24.35 20.92 -11.08
C VAL A 203 -24.34 22.43 -10.86
N ASP A 204 -23.43 22.93 -10.02
CA ASP A 204 -23.18 24.35 -9.87
C ASP A 204 -22.45 24.89 -11.12
N PRO A 205 -23.08 25.79 -11.91
CA PRO A 205 -22.47 26.34 -13.10
C PRO A 205 -21.20 27.15 -12.82
N THR A 206 -21.07 27.77 -11.64
CA THR A 206 -19.91 28.59 -11.27
C THR A 206 -18.71 27.69 -10.98
N ALA A 207 -18.89 26.68 -10.13
CA ALA A 207 -17.86 25.68 -9.87
C ALA A 207 -17.46 24.93 -11.16
N ALA A 208 -18.42 24.56 -12.01
CA ALA A 208 -18.13 23.92 -13.29
C ALA A 208 -17.33 24.83 -14.24
N ALA A 209 -17.64 26.13 -14.32
CA ALA A 209 -16.88 27.09 -15.12
C ALA A 209 -15.43 27.24 -14.62
N ARG A 210 -15.21 27.22 -13.30
CA ARG A 210 -13.87 27.21 -12.70
C ARG A 210 -13.09 25.95 -13.11
N ILE A 211 -13.71 24.77 -12.99
CA ILE A 211 -13.10 23.50 -13.43
C ILE A 211 -12.79 23.54 -14.92
N ALA A 212 -13.69 24.09 -15.73
CA ALA A 212 -13.47 24.24 -17.17
C ALA A 212 -12.27 25.14 -17.50
N GLY A 213 -12.07 26.23 -16.76
CA GLY A 213 -10.89 27.09 -16.89
C GLY A 213 -9.60 26.33 -16.56
N GLN A 214 -9.59 25.57 -15.47
CA GLN A 214 -8.46 24.73 -15.07
C GLN A 214 -8.14 23.67 -16.13
N PHE A 215 -9.17 22.99 -16.66
CA PHE A 215 -9.00 21.95 -17.68
C PHE A 215 -8.42 22.50 -18.97
N ARG A 216 -8.85 23.69 -19.42
CA ARG A 216 -8.27 24.35 -20.61
C ARG A 216 -6.79 24.65 -20.43
N ALA A 217 -6.42 25.24 -19.29
CA ALA A 217 -5.01 25.53 -18.99
C ALA A 217 -4.15 24.27 -18.97
N PHE A 218 -4.66 23.18 -18.39
CA PHE A 218 -4.00 21.89 -18.36
C PHE A 218 -3.82 21.28 -19.77
N VAL A 219 -4.89 21.28 -20.59
CA VAL A 219 -4.85 20.79 -21.98
C VAL A 219 -3.84 21.59 -22.82
N ASP A 220 -3.86 22.92 -22.71
CA ASP A 220 -2.97 23.79 -23.48
C ASP A 220 -1.49 23.54 -23.11
N ARG A 221 -1.20 23.35 -21.80
CA ARG A 221 0.13 22.98 -21.29
C ARG A 221 0.57 21.60 -21.79
N SER A 222 -0.31 20.60 -21.67
CA SER A 222 -0.02 19.21 -22.04
C SER A 222 0.26 19.06 -23.53
N LEU A 223 -0.51 19.73 -24.39
CA LEU A 223 -0.27 19.80 -25.83
C LEU A 223 1.09 20.41 -26.15
N ALA A 224 1.47 21.49 -25.44
CA ALA A 224 2.75 22.15 -25.64
C ALA A 224 3.95 21.31 -25.20
N GLN A 225 3.77 20.39 -24.25
CA GLN A 225 4.79 19.41 -23.84
C GLN A 225 4.86 18.20 -24.77
N GLY A 226 3.83 17.95 -25.58
CA GLY A 226 3.80 16.90 -26.60
C GLY A 226 2.81 15.76 -26.33
N TYR A 227 2.00 15.84 -25.27
CA TYR A 227 0.89 14.91 -25.04
C TYR A 227 -0.19 15.09 -26.09
N ASN A 228 -0.86 13.99 -26.47
CA ASN A 228 -1.92 14.00 -27.47
C ASN A 228 -3.18 13.25 -27.00
N ALA A 229 -3.24 12.89 -25.73
CA ALA A 229 -4.37 12.22 -25.13
C ALA A 229 -4.49 12.57 -23.63
N VAL A 230 -5.70 12.59 -23.11
CA VAL A 230 -6.00 12.87 -21.70
C VAL A 230 -7.02 11.87 -21.18
N VAL A 231 -6.83 11.44 -19.92
CA VAL A 231 -7.75 10.60 -19.17
C VAL A 231 -8.45 11.46 -18.12
N VAL A 232 -9.78 11.36 -18.02
CA VAL A 232 -10.59 12.03 -16.99
C VAL A 232 -11.61 11.07 -16.41
N ASP A 233 -11.97 11.19 -15.13
CA ASP A 233 -12.87 10.22 -14.48
C ASP A 233 -14.33 10.33 -14.95
N GLY A 234 -14.98 9.17 -15.09
CA GLY A 234 -16.44 9.08 -15.23
C GLY A 234 -16.95 7.86 -16.00
N PHE A 235 -18.09 7.33 -15.56
CA PHE A 235 -18.89 6.38 -16.34
C PHE A 235 -20.37 6.48 -15.98
N LEU A 236 -20.77 6.01 -14.79
CA LEU A 236 -22.17 5.98 -14.35
C LEU A 236 -22.75 7.40 -14.25
N GLU A 237 -21.91 8.39 -13.98
CA GLU A 237 -22.28 9.80 -13.89
C GLU A 237 -22.77 10.39 -15.22
N TYR A 238 -22.60 9.69 -16.35
CA TYR A 238 -22.94 10.18 -17.70
C TYR A 238 -23.99 9.32 -18.43
N VAL A 239 -24.60 8.35 -17.74
CA VAL A 239 -25.59 7.43 -18.32
C VAL A 239 -26.88 7.43 -17.51
N THR A 240 -28.02 7.29 -18.19
CA THR A 240 -29.36 7.27 -17.59
C THR A 240 -29.97 5.90 -17.58
N PHE A 241 -29.48 4.97 -18.42
CA PHE A 241 -30.11 3.66 -18.64
C PHE A 241 -31.62 3.74 -18.95
N ASP A 242 -32.10 4.84 -19.55
CA ASP A 242 -33.53 5.08 -19.79
C ASP A 242 -34.19 3.93 -20.58
N ARG A 243 -33.44 3.31 -21.51
CA ARG A 243 -33.90 2.17 -22.33
C ARG A 243 -34.15 0.89 -21.52
N LEU A 244 -33.50 0.75 -20.37
CA LEU A 244 -33.60 -0.43 -19.51
C LEU A 244 -34.51 -0.20 -18.30
N GLY A 245 -34.83 1.05 -17.97
CA GLY A 245 -35.61 1.38 -16.78
C GLY A 245 -34.91 0.98 -15.48
N VAL A 246 -33.58 1.18 -15.40
CA VAL A 246 -32.78 0.85 -14.20
C VAL A 246 -33.24 1.68 -13.01
N TYR A 247 -33.38 2.99 -13.23
CA TYR A 247 -33.79 3.94 -12.20
C TYR A 247 -35.32 4.08 -12.16
N PRO A 248 -35.96 4.01 -10.97
CA PRO A 248 -37.40 4.18 -10.84
C PRO A 248 -37.83 5.63 -11.17
N ALA A 249 -39.13 5.81 -11.43
CA ALA A 249 -39.68 7.15 -11.65
C ALA A 249 -39.43 8.06 -10.43
N GLY A 250 -38.92 9.27 -10.68
CA GLY A 250 -38.57 10.23 -9.64
C GLY A 250 -37.17 10.09 -9.06
N ASP A 251 -36.40 9.08 -9.46
CA ASP A 251 -35.00 8.93 -9.06
C ASP A 251 -34.13 10.08 -9.63
N PRO A 252 -33.22 10.68 -8.84
CA PRO A 252 -32.41 11.80 -9.29
C PRO A 252 -31.30 11.42 -10.29
N HIS A 253 -30.88 10.15 -10.36
CA HIS A 253 -29.72 9.72 -11.18
C HIS A 253 -29.85 10.09 -12.66
N PRO A 254 -30.96 9.81 -13.37
CA PRO A 254 -31.12 10.24 -14.76
C PRO A 254 -31.03 11.77 -14.95
N ALA A 255 -31.59 12.55 -14.02
CA ALA A 255 -31.55 14.01 -14.09
C ALA A 255 -30.14 14.56 -13.86
N ARG A 256 -29.42 13.98 -12.89
CA ARG A 256 -28.01 14.27 -12.60
C ARG A 256 -27.12 13.89 -13.78
N ALA A 257 -27.27 12.69 -14.36
CA ALA A 257 -26.50 12.25 -15.51
C ALA A 257 -26.70 13.16 -16.74
N ARG A 258 -27.94 13.57 -17.02
CA ARG A 258 -28.21 14.56 -18.07
C ARG A 258 -27.57 15.92 -17.77
N ALA A 259 -27.52 16.34 -16.50
CA ALA A 259 -26.84 17.57 -16.11
C ALA A 259 -25.30 17.46 -16.28
N MET A 260 -24.72 16.32 -15.93
CA MET A 260 -23.29 16.02 -16.16
C MET A 260 -22.93 16.09 -17.65
N VAL A 261 -23.71 15.43 -18.52
CA VAL A 261 -23.51 15.46 -19.98
C VAL A 261 -23.60 16.90 -20.50
N ARG A 262 -24.62 17.67 -20.08
CA ARG A 262 -24.81 19.07 -20.53
C ARG A 262 -23.68 19.99 -20.07
N THR A 263 -23.23 19.85 -18.83
CA THR A 263 -22.30 20.81 -18.22
C THR A 263 -20.84 20.43 -18.46
N PHE A 264 -20.46 19.17 -18.21
CA PHE A 264 -19.07 18.70 -18.33
C PHE A 264 -18.75 18.12 -19.71
N GLY A 265 -19.74 17.67 -20.48
CA GLY A 265 -19.54 17.23 -21.86
C GLY A 265 -18.80 18.27 -22.72
N PRO A 266 -19.19 19.55 -22.74
CA PRO A 266 -18.45 20.61 -23.43
C PRO A 266 -17.07 20.90 -22.85
N VAL A 267 -16.86 20.66 -21.55
CA VAL A 267 -15.57 20.87 -20.89
C VAL A 267 -14.54 19.89 -21.44
N TRP A 268 -14.84 18.59 -21.42
CA TRP A 268 -13.91 17.58 -21.92
C TRP A 268 -13.74 17.65 -23.44
N LYS A 269 -14.80 18.05 -24.17
CA LYS A 269 -14.75 18.27 -25.62
C LYS A 269 -13.68 19.30 -26.03
N TYR A 270 -13.30 20.23 -25.15
CA TYR A 270 -12.22 21.16 -25.44
C TYR A 270 -10.91 20.45 -25.83
N ALA A 271 -10.54 19.38 -25.11
CA ALA A 271 -9.33 18.61 -25.42
C ALA A 271 -9.42 17.98 -26.81
N HIS A 272 -10.58 17.41 -27.17
CA HIS A 272 -10.86 16.90 -28.51
C HIS A 272 -10.72 17.99 -29.58
N ASP A 273 -11.32 19.16 -29.37
CA ASP A 273 -11.28 20.27 -30.31
C ASP A 273 -9.86 20.81 -30.50
N MET A 274 -9.01 20.71 -29.48
CA MET A 274 -7.58 21.01 -29.55
C MET A 274 -6.72 19.88 -30.11
N GLY A 275 -7.36 18.76 -30.45
CA GLY A 275 -6.81 17.62 -31.15
C GLY A 275 -6.05 16.65 -30.24
N MET A 276 -6.51 16.51 -28.99
CA MET A 276 -6.21 15.40 -28.10
C MET A 276 -7.27 14.31 -28.20
N LYS A 277 -6.90 13.07 -27.93
CA LYS A 277 -7.85 11.99 -27.65
C LYS A 277 -8.35 12.10 -26.21
N VAL A 278 -9.63 11.89 -25.98
CA VAL A 278 -10.24 11.96 -24.64
C VAL A 278 -10.74 10.58 -24.24
N TYR A 279 -10.31 10.09 -23.08
CA TYR A 279 -10.73 8.82 -22.50
C TYR A 279 -11.40 9.08 -21.15
N LEU A 280 -12.55 8.45 -20.91
CA LEU A 280 -13.14 8.44 -19.57
C LEU A 280 -12.69 7.22 -18.77
N SER A 281 -12.26 7.38 -17.52
CA SER A 281 -11.81 6.30 -16.62
C SER A 281 -12.91 5.85 -15.65
N THR A 282 -12.96 4.55 -15.37
CA THR A 282 -13.80 3.99 -14.30
C THR A 282 -13.26 2.65 -13.78
N ASP A 283 -13.56 2.34 -12.52
CA ASP A 283 -13.30 1.03 -11.92
C ASP A 283 -14.52 0.12 -12.09
N MET A 284 -14.29 -1.08 -12.62
CA MET A 284 -15.32 -2.09 -12.80
C MET A 284 -15.25 -3.10 -11.63
N LEU A 285 -16.36 -3.42 -10.95
CA LEU A 285 -17.74 -3.11 -11.33
C LEU A 285 -18.24 -1.81 -10.70
N ALA A 286 -18.45 -0.76 -11.52
CA ALA A 286 -19.06 0.48 -11.07
C ALA A 286 -20.53 0.25 -10.70
N THR A 287 -20.96 0.77 -9.55
CA THR A 287 -22.31 0.55 -9.00
C THR A 287 -22.89 1.81 -8.36
N ASP A 288 -24.22 1.84 -8.25
CA ASP A 288 -25.00 2.72 -7.39
C ASP A 288 -26.15 1.92 -6.74
N PRO A 289 -26.77 2.37 -5.63
CA PRO A 289 -27.79 1.57 -4.94
C PRO A 289 -29.03 1.23 -5.80
N PRO A 290 -29.59 2.13 -6.62
CA PRO A 290 -30.63 1.76 -7.59
C PRO A 290 -30.21 0.67 -8.59
N LEU A 291 -29.02 0.78 -9.18
CA LEU A 291 -28.48 -0.18 -10.14
C LEU A 291 -28.26 -1.56 -9.51
N VAL A 292 -27.73 -1.62 -8.28
CA VAL A 292 -27.59 -2.87 -7.53
C VAL A 292 -28.96 -3.53 -7.33
N ARG A 293 -29.96 -2.78 -6.86
CA ARG A 293 -31.33 -3.30 -6.70
C ARG A 293 -31.94 -3.76 -8.03
N TYR A 294 -31.64 -3.09 -9.14
CA TYR A 294 -32.07 -3.52 -10.47
C TYR A 294 -31.41 -4.85 -10.86
N LEU A 295 -30.10 -4.99 -10.66
CA LEU A 295 -29.34 -6.21 -10.95
C LEU A 295 -29.80 -7.39 -10.08
N GLU A 296 -30.06 -7.16 -8.79
CA GLU A 296 -30.65 -8.15 -7.89
C GLU A 296 -32.00 -8.65 -8.41
N ARG A 297 -32.92 -7.75 -8.78
CA ARG A 297 -34.23 -8.13 -9.30
C ARG A 297 -34.16 -8.82 -10.66
N ARG A 298 -33.29 -8.35 -11.56
CA ARG A 298 -33.31 -8.75 -12.98
C ARG A 298 -32.39 -9.93 -13.29
N VAL A 299 -31.28 -10.03 -12.56
CA VAL A 299 -30.17 -10.97 -12.79
C VAL A 299 -29.93 -11.89 -11.59
N GLY A 300 -30.49 -11.58 -10.41
CA GLY A 300 -30.34 -12.40 -9.20
C GLY A 300 -29.12 -12.04 -8.34
N GLY A 301 -28.44 -10.92 -8.64
CA GLY A 301 -27.31 -10.40 -7.86
C GLY A 301 -26.17 -9.87 -8.74
N LEU A 302 -25.00 -9.68 -8.13
CA LEU A 302 -23.76 -9.24 -8.80
C LEU A 302 -22.95 -10.43 -9.35
N ASP A 303 -23.60 -11.34 -10.09
CA ASP A 303 -22.90 -12.44 -10.75
C ASP A 303 -22.12 -11.93 -11.98
N VAL A 304 -20.85 -11.60 -11.78
CA VAL A 304 -19.93 -11.13 -12.83
C VAL A 304 -19.59 -12.19 -13.88
N GLY A 305 -19.99 -13.45 -13.69
CA GLY A 305 -19.95 -14.47 -14.73
C GLY A 305 -21.12 -14.37 -15.71
N SER A 306 -22.21 -13.72 -15.30
CA SER A 306 -23.48 -13.70 -16.04
C SER A 306 -23.45 -12.77 -17.26
N PRO A 307 -23.75 -13.28 -18.47
CA PRO A 307 -23.97 -12.43 -19.64
C PRO A 307 -25.11 -11.42 -19.48
N ALA A 308 -26.10 -11.73 -18.63
CA ALA A 308 -27.24 -10.85 -18.39
C ALA A 308 -26.82 -9.60 -17.61
N LEU A 309 -25.94 -9.72 -16.61
CA LEU A 309 -25.34 -8.57 -15.92
C LEU A 309 -24.60 -7.69 -16.93
N TRP A 310 -23.72 -8.30 -17.72
CA TRP A 310 -22.90 -7.57 -18.69
C TRP A 310 -23.70 -6.94 -19.84
N SER A 311 -24.92 -7.40 -20.11
CA SER A 311 -25.82 -6.76 -21.08
C SER A 311 -26.26 -5.36 -20.64
N VAL A 312 -26.40 -5.13 -19.32
CA VAL A 312 -26.73 -3.81 -18.75
C VAL A 312 -25.57 -2.84 -18.96
N TYR A 313 -24.35 -3.26 -18.59
CA TYR A 313 -23.14 -2.46 -18.79
C TYR A 313 -22.85 -2.20 -20.27
N ARG A 314 -23.09 -3.18 -21.15
CA ARG A 314 -23.01 -2.97 -22.60
C ARG A 314 -23.92 -1.83 -23.07
N ALA A 315 -25.16 -1.78 -22.56
CA ALA A 315 -26.09 -0.70 -22.89
C ALA A 315 -25.61 0.65 -22.34
N GLY A 316 -25.08 0.69 -21.12
CA GLY A 316 -24.49 1.90 -20.53
C GLY A 316 -23.29 2.41 -21.32
N VAL A 317 -22.37 1.54 -21.72
CA VAL A 317 -21.21 1.94 -22.57
C VAL A 317 -21.66 2.44 -23.94
N ALA A 318 -22.66 1.80 -24.56
CA ALA A 318 -23.24 2.28 -25.82
C ALA A 318 -23.90 3.66 -25.65
N GLU A 319 -24.61 3.87 -24.53
CA GLU A 319 -25.23 5.15 -24.20
C GLU A 319 -24.18 6.23 -23.95
N LEU A 320 -23.11 5.94 -23.22
CA LEU A 320 -22.00 6.86 -22.98
C LEU A 320 -21.42 7.40 -24.30
N PHE A 321 -21.08 6.51 -25.23
CA PHE A 321 -20.55 6.92 -26.53
C PHE A 321 -21.59 7.64 -27.39
N GLY A 322 -22.88 7.38 -27.20
CA GLY A 322 -23.97 8.15 -27.83
C GLY A 322 -24.10 9.57 -27.25
N ASN A 323 -23.99 9.71 -25.93
CA ASN A 323 -24.08 10.99 -25.22
C ASN A 323 -22.84 11.87 -25.47
N LEU A 324 -21.66 11.26 -25.60
CA LEU A 324 -20.37 11.94 -25.75
C LEU A 324 -19.60 11.40 -26.98
N PRO A 325 -20.06 11.67 -28.21
CA PRO A 325 -19.52 11.03 -29.42
C PRO A 325 -18.08 11.43 -29.77
N TYR A 326 -17.56 12.51 -29.19
CA TYR A 326 -16.19 12.99 -29.42
C TYR A 326 -15.12 12.19 -28.65
N LEU A 327 -15.51 11.36 -27.68
CA LEU A 327 -14.58 10.53 -26.92
C LEU A 327 -13.80 9.62 -27.87
N ALA A 328 -12.53 9.38 -27.56
CA ALA A 328 -11.73 8.39 -28.27
C ALA A 328 -11.96 6.98 -27.73
N GLY A 329 -12.41 6.87 -26.49
CA GLY A 329 -12.58 5.60 -25.80
C GLY A 329 -12.87 5.75 -24.32
N MET A 330 -12.70 4.65 -23.60
CA MET A 330 -12.72 4.62 -22.14
C MET A 330 -11.56 3.80 -21.59
N MET A 331 -11.14 4.12 -20.37
CA MET A 331 -10.17 3.36 -19.59
C MET A 331 -10.90 2.63 -18.47
N ILE A 332 -10.59 1.35 -18.28
CA ILE A 332 -11.18 0.52 -17.23
C ILE A 332 -10.10 -0.20 -16.42
N ARG A 333 -10.34 -0.31 -15.11
CA ARG A 333 -9.53 -1.11 -14.18
C ARG A 333 -10.44 -2.09 -13.42
N VAL A 334 -9.85 -3.18 -12.94
CA VAL A 334 -10.47 -4.14 -12.02
C VAL A 334 -9.51 -4.43 -10.87
N GLY A 335 -10.00 -5.00 -9.78
CA GLY A 335 -9.13 -5.54 -8.71
C GLY A 335 -8.48 -4.48 -7.82
N GLU A 336 -8.90 -3.22 -7.93
CA GLU A 336 -8.63 -2.13 -6.99
C GLU A 336 -9.83 -1.18 -7.04
N GLY A 337 -10.31 -0.74 -5.88
CA GLY A 337 -11.63 -0.14 -5.70
C GLY A 337 -12.14 -0.34 -4.26
N GLY A 338 -13.44 -0.17 -4.03
CA GLY A 338 -14.02 -0.22 -2.68
C GLY A 338 -13.95 1.12 -1.96
N SER A 339 -14.11 1.09 -0.63
CA SER A 339 -14.36 2.29 0.17
C SER A 339 -13.25 3.35 0.13
N ASP A 340 -12.01 2.96 -0.17
CA ASP A 340 -10.88 3.89 -0.24
C ASP A 340 -10.98 4.82 -1.46
N TYR A 341 -11.78 4.44 -2.45
CA TYR A 341 -12.09 5.23 -3.65
C TYR A 341 -13.46 5.92 -3.58
N ASP A 342 -14.21 5.74 -2.49
CA ASP A 342 -15.48 6.43 -2.31
C ASP A 342 -15.25 7.94 -2.21
N VAL A 343 -16.04 8.69 -2.98
CA VAL A 343 -16.00 10.14 -2.95
C VAL A 343 -17.05 10.63 -1.95
N PRO A 344 -16.68 11.42 -0.92
CA PRO A 344 -17.65 11.92 0.05
C PRO A 344 -18.85 12.61 -0.59
N GLY A 345 -20.06 12.22 -0.18
CA GLY A 345 -21.31 12.75 -0.73
C GLY A 345 -21.76 12.15 -2.07
N SER A 346 -21.01 11.19 -2.62
CA SER A 346 -21.40 10.38 -3.77
C SER A 346 -21.94 9.02 -3.31
N ASP A 347 -22.96 8.52 -3.99
CA ASP A 347 -23.48 7.16 -3.83
C ASP A 347 -23.01 6.20 -4.95
N TYR A 348 -22.21 6.68 -5.90
CA TYR A 348 -21.45 5.83 -6.82
C TYR A 348 -20.26 5.20 -6.11
N SER A 349 -20.06 3.91 -6.35
CA SER A 349 -18.97 3.12 -5.78
C SER A 349 -18.43 2.10 -6.78
N SER A 350 -17.33 1.43 -6.44
CA SER A 350 -16.75 0.34 -7.23
C SER A 350 -16.69 -0.96 -6.41
N ALA A 351 -17.33 -2.01 -6.91
CA ALA A 351 -17.35 -3.31 -6.25
C ALA A 351 -16.16 -4.19 -6.68
N LEU A 352 -15.40 -4.69 -5.71
CA LEU A 352 -14.27 -5.62 -5.88
C LEU A 352 -14.71 -7.07 -6.17
N VAL A 353 -15.55 -7.25 -7.19
CA VAL A 353 -16.17 -8.56 -7.51
C VAL A 353 -15.63 -9.21 -8.79
N VAL A 354 -14.97 -8.44 -9.68
CA VAL A 354 -14.37 -8.97 -10.93
C VAL A 354 -12.99 -9.58 -10.62
N THR A 355 -12.98 -10.78 -10.04
CA THR A 355 -11.77 -11.38 -9.43
C THR A 355 -11.27 -12.65 -10.13
N THR A 356 -11.94 -13.10 -11.21
CA THR A 356 -11.58 -14.32 -11.96
C THR A 356 -11.29 -14.02 -13.42
N ALA A 357 -10.46 -14.84 -14.07
CA ALA A 357 -10.15 -14.69 -15.49
C ALA A 357 -11.42 -14.74 -16.36
N ALA A 358 -12.38 -15.62 -16.05
CA ALA A 358 -13.64 -15.70 -16.77
C ALA A 358 -14.45 -14.41 -16.65
N ALA A 359 -14.54 -13.83 -15.44
CA ALA A 359 -15.25 -12.56 -15.21
C ALA A 359 -14.61 -11.39 -15.98
N VAL A 360 -13.27 -11.28 -15.95
CA VAL A 360 -12.55 -10.25 -16.73
C VAL A 360 -12.79 -10.41 -18.23
N ARG A 361 -12.75 -11.64 -18.76
CA ARG A 361 -13.04 -11.89 -20.18
C ARG A 361 -14.47 -11.54 -20.56
N SER A 362 -15.45 -11.86 -19.70
CA SER A 362 -16.85 -11.49 -19.90
C SER A 362 -17.05 -9.97 -19.90
N MET A 363 -16.43 -9.27 -18.96
CA MET A 363 -16.40 -7.80 -18.90
C MET A 363 -15.82 -7.21 -20.19
N LEU A 364 -14.61 -7.63 -20.57
CA LEU A 364 -13.92 -7.08 -21.73
C LEU A 364 -14.74 -7.26 -23.00
N ARG A 365 -15.31 -8.44 -23.23
CA ARG A 365 -16.21 -8.67 -24.38
C ARG A 365 -17.44 -7.76 -24.36
N ALA A 366 -17.99 -7.47 -23.18
CA ALA A 366 -19.16 -6.63 -23.03
C ALA A 366 -18.88 -5.15 -23.30
N VAL A 367 -17.71 -4.67 -22.90
CA VAL A 367 -17.27 -3.27 -23.12
C VAL A 367 -16.71 -3.08 -24.53
N LEU A 368 -15.97 -4.06 -25.08
CA LEU A 368 -15.39 -4.00 -26.43
C LEU A 368 -16.45 -3.98 -27.53
N ALA A 369 -17.54 -4.73 -27.40
CA ALA A 369 -18.58 -4.79 -28.43
C ALA A 369 -19.18 -3.40 -28.80
N PRO A 370 -19.67 -2.57 -27.86
CA PRO A 370 -20.16 -1.23 -28.16
C PRO A 370 -19.03 -0.27 -28.54
N ALA A 371 -17.83 -0.44 -27.99
CA ALA A 371 -16.67 0.37 -28.37
C ALA A 371 -16.28 0.16 -29.84
N ALA A 372 -16.17 -1.09 -30.28
CA ALA A 372 -15.88 -1.44 -31.67
C ALA A 372 -16.96 -0.93 -32.63
N ALA A 373 -18.24 -1.05 -32.27
CA ALA A 373 -19.36 -0.51 -33.05
C ALA A 373 -19.30 1.02 -33.21
N ALA A 374 -18.79 1.73 -32.20
CA ALA A 374 -18.62 3.18 -32.23
C ALA A 374 -17.22 3.64 -32.70
N GLY A 375 -16.34 2.70 -33.09
CA GLY A 375 -14.96 2.99 -33.50
C GLY A 375 -14.09 3.56 -32.38
N LYS A 376 -14.32 3.15 -31.14
CA LYS A 376 -13.67 3.64 -29.91
C LYS A 376 -12.71 2.61 -29.33
N ASP A 377 -11.66 3.08 -28.65
CA ASP A 377 -10.71 2.22 -27.96
C ASP A 377 -11.18 1.91 -26.52
N VAL A 378 -10.80 0.75 -25.99
CA VAL A 378 -10.92 0.37 -24.57
C VAL A 378 -9.51 0.17 -24.04
N ILE A 379 -9.10 1.02 -23.11
CA ILE A 379 -7.84 0.88 -22.41
C ILE A 379 -8.09 0.07 -21.14
N PHE A 380 -7.65 -1.18 -21.12
CA PHE A 380 -7.71 -2.01 -19.92
C PHE A 380 -6.41 -1.87 -19.12
N ARG A 381 -6.50 -1.30 -17.92
CA ARG A 381 -5.39 -1.29 -16.97
C ARG A 381 -5.22 -2.68 -16.39
N SER A 382 -4.04 -3.26 -16.58
CA SER A 382 -3.73 -4.58 -16.02
C SER A 382 -3.45 -4.56 -14.52
N TRP A 383 -3.37 -3.37 -13.91
CA TRP A 383 -3.13 -3.18 -12.48
C TRP A 383 -4.27 -3.76 -11.63
N THR A 384 -3.93 -4.73 -10.79
CA THR A 384 -4.83 -5.48 -9.89
C THR A 384 -4.10 -5.72 -8.57
N VAL A 385 -4.78 -5.61 -7.42
CA VAL A 385 -4.13 -5.73 -6.11
C VAL A 385 -4.56 -7.02 -5.42
N GLY A 386 -3.87 -8.14 -5.62
CA GLY A 386 -3.94 -9.33 -4.74
C GLY A 386 -5.30 -10.03 -4.53
N VAL A 387 -6.42 -9.49 -5.04
CA VAL A 387 -7.76 -10.01 -4.80
C VAL A 387 -8.11 -11.08 -5.82
N GLY A 388 -8.26 -12.32 -5.33
CA GLY A 388 -8.69 -13.48 -6.11
C GLY A 388 -7.69 -13.95 -7.17
N PRO A 389 -8.08 -14.92 -8.03
CA PRO A 389 -7.19 -15.51 -9.03
C PRO A 389 -6.56 -14.57 -10.05
N VAL A 390 -7.03 -13.32 -10.18
CA VAL A 390 -6.45 -12.30 -11.07
C VAL A 390 -5.60 -11.26 -10.34
N GLY A 391 -5.39 -11.40 -9.02
CA GLY A 391 -4.72 -10.40 -8.19
C GLY A 391 -3.28 -10.08 -8.62
N ASP A 392 -2.60 -11.01 -9.30
CA ASP A 392 -1.22 -10.84 -9.81
C ASP A 392 -1.15 -10.60 -11.32
N LEU A 393 -2.29 -10.32 -11.99
CA LEU A 393 -2.39 -10.08 -13.44
C LEU A 393 -1.37 -9.03 -13.93
N HIS A 394 -1.14 -8.02 -13.11
CA HIS A 394 -0.25 -6.91 -13.44
C HIS A 394 1.22 -7.30 -13.51
N THR A 395 1.67 -8.36 -12.82
CA THR A 395 3.09 -8.75 -12.69
C THR A 395 3.41 -10.16 -13.17
N ASN A 396 2.42 -11.03 -13.30
CA ASN A 396 2.60 -12.43 -13.66
C ASN A 396 2.26 -12.71 -15.15
N PRO A 397 3.23 -13.07 -16.01
CA PRO A 397 2.99 -13.40 -17.41
C PRO A 397 2.01 -14.56 -17.65
N THR A 398 1.93 -15.52 -16.72
CA THR A 398 1.00 -16.66 -16.82
C THR A 398 -0.43 -16.19 -16.61
N SER A 399 -0.67 -15.42 -15.54
CA SER A 399 -1.97 -14.80 -15.26
C SER A 399 -2.38 -13.86 -16.41
N TYR A 400 -1.44 -13.07 -16.94
CA TYR A 400 -1.65 -12.26 -18.13
C TYR A 400 -2.16 -13.08 -19.32
N GLN A 401 -1.49 -14.18 -19.67
CA GLN A 401 -1.92 -15.05 -20.77
C GLN A 401 -3.26 -15.72 -20.50
N GLN A 402 -3.52 -16.14 -19.27
CA GLN A 402 -4.80 -16.74 -18.91
C GLN A 402 -5.97 -15.76 -19.07
N VAL A 403 -5.78 -14.49 -18.68
CA VAL A 403 -6.82 -13.46 -18.75
C VAL A 403 -6.99 -12.92 -20.17
N LEU A 404 -5.89 -12.51 -20.81
CA LEU A 404 -5.91 -11.73 -22.06
C LEU A 404 -5.60 -12.58 -23.30
N GLY A 405 -4.98 -13.74 -23.13
CA GLY A 405 -4.64 -14.63 -24.25
C GLY A 405 -5.87 -15.01 -25.08
N GLY A 406 -5.73 -14.91 -26.41
CA GLY A 406 -6.81 -15.18 -27.35
C GLY A 406 -7.88 -14.08 -27.46
N ILE A 407 -7.71 -12.93 -26.80
CA ILE A 407 -8.51 -11.74 -27.08
C ILE A 407 -7.77 -10.90 -28.13
N HIS A 408 -8.25 -10.99 -29.38
CA HIS A 408 -7.72 -10.24 -30.51
C HIS A 408 -8.77 -9.20 -30.95
N ASP A 409 -8.64 -7.98 -30.44
CA ASP A 409 -9.48 -6.85 -30.83
C ASP A 409 -8.59 -5.63 -31.06
N ARG A 410 -8.71 -5.00 -32.23
CA ARG A 410 -7.92 -3.80 -32.57
C ARG A 410 -8.24 -2.61 -31.67
N HIS A 411 -9.39 -2.62 -31.01
CA HIS A 411 -9.85 -1.58 -30.09
C HIS A 411 -9.37 -1.81 -28.65
N LEU A 412 -8.76 -2.96 -28.33
CA LEU A 412 -8.20 -3.22 -27.01
C LEU A 412 -6.77 -2.71 -26.91
N ILE A 413 -6.51 -1.86 -25.91
CA ILE A 413 -5.17 -1.43 -25.49
C ILE A 413 -4.97 -1.87 -24.04
N VAL A 414 -3.86 -2.52 -23.73
CA VAL A 414 -3.53 -2.92 -22.36
C VAL A 414 -2.49 -1.97 -21.78
N SER A 415 -2.86 -1.33 -20.68
CA SER A 415 -2.04 -0.37 -19.93
C SER A 415 -1.38 -1.06 -18.74
N THR A 416 -0.06 -0.94 -18.62
CA THR A 416 0.70 -1.61 -17.57
C THR A 416 1.86 -0.73 -17.08
N LYS A 417 2.01 -0.60 -15.75
CA LYS A 417 3.15 0.08 -15.11
C LYS A 417 4.48 -0.50 -15.61
N TYR A 418 5.46 0.37 -15.88
CA TYR A 418 6.78 -0.10 -16.32
C TYR A 418 7.48 -0.96 -15.26
N SER A 419 7.18 -0.75 -13.97
CA SER A 419 7.70 -1.51 -12.84
C SER A 419 6.85 -2.75 -12.54
N ALA A 420 7.50 -3.78 -12.02
CA ALA A 420 6.86 -4.99 -11.53
C ALA A 420 6.26 -4.78 -10.13
N GLY A 421 5.28 -3.87 -10.03
CA GLY A 421 4.65 -3.46 -8.78
C GLY A 421 4.19 -2.00 -8.87
N ASP A 422 4.16 -1.29 -7.75
CA ASP A 422 3.60 0.06 -7.67
C ASP A 422 4.64 1.17 -7.70
N PHE A 423 5.31 1.41 -8.83
CA PHE A 423 6.23 2.54 -9.02
C PHE A 423 7.31 2.80 -7.94
N TYR A 424 7.55 1.88 -7.02
CA TYR A 424 8.71 1.94 -6.14
C TYR A 424 9.99 1.83 -6.97
N SER A 425 11.01 2.60 -6.57
CA SER A 425 12.38 2.33 -6.97
C SER A 425 12.81 0.96 -6.44
N HIS A 426 13.86 0.39 -7.04
CA HIS A 426 14.32 -0.99 -6.80
C HIS A 426 13.41 -2.11 -7.32
N LEU A 427 12.25 -1.79 -7.89
CA LEU A 427 11.47 -2.80 -8.62
C LEU A 427 12.11 -3.12 -9.98
N ALA A 428 12.04 -4.40 -10.38
CA ALA A 428 12.40 -4.83 -11.72
C ALA A 428 11.42 -4.24 -12.76
N LEU A 429 11.82 -4.25 -14.04
CA LEU A 429 10.88 -3.98 -15.14
C LEU A 429 9.79 -5.06 -15.18
N ASN A 430 8.57 -4.63 -15.50
CA ASN A 430 7.42 -5.51 -15.55
C ASN A 430 7.51 -6.52 -16.71
N ARG A 431 7.57 -7.81 -16.39
CA ARG A 431 7.74 -8.87 -17.40
C ARG A 431 6.49 -9.06 -18.25
N THR A 432 5.31 -8.65 -17.78
CA THR A 432 4.06 -8.76 -18.57
C THR A 432 4.04 -7.85 -19.79
N LEU A 433 4.88 -6.80 -19.81
CA LEU A 433 5.05 -5.93 -20.97
C LEU A 433 5.84 -6.59 -22.11
N ALA A 434 6.51 -7.70 -21.86
CA ALA A 434 7.26 -8.44 -22.88
C ALA A 434 6.45 -9.60 -23.52
N VAL A 435 5.19 -9.80 -23.12
CA VAL A 435 4.32 -10.88 -23.61
C VAL A 435 2.98 -10.35 -24.10
N GLY A 436 2.24 -11.21 -24.81
CA GLY A 436 0.96 -10.85 -25.43
C GLY A 436 1.13 -10.16 -26.78
N ASP A 437 0.03 -10.11 -27.54
CA ASP A 437 -0.06 -9.54 -28.89
C ASP A 437 -1.03 -8.34 -28.97
N GLN A 438 -1.61 -7.96 -27.84
CA GLN A 438 -2.49 -6.80 -27.69
C GLN A 438 -1.69 -5.50 -27.91
N ARG A 439 -2.36 -4.42 -28.35
CA ARG A 439 -1.78 -3.06 -28.31
C ARG A 439 -1.40 -2.72 -26.87
N ARG A 440 -0.22 -2.15 -26.63
CA ARG A 440 0.29 -1.85 -25.29
C ARG A 440 0.58 -0.37 -25.10
N ILE A 441 0.31 0.12 -23.89
CA ILE A 441 0.90 1.36 -23.37
C ILE A 441 1.59 1.11 -22.03
N VAL A 442 2.63 1.89 -21.77
CA VAL A 442 3.41 1.83 -20.53
C VAL A 442 2.95 2.95 -19.59
N GLU A 443 2.57 2.61 -18.36
CA GLU A 443 2.29 3.62 -17.33
C GLU A 443 3.60 4.08 -16.68
N ILE A 444 3.72 5.39 -16.46
CA ILE A 444 4.81 6.07 -15.74
C ILE A 444 4.20 7.07 -14.76
N GLN A 445 4.90 7.38 -13.67
CA GLN A 445 4.40 8.27 -12.61
C GLN A 445 5.37 9.40 -12.33
N SER A 446 5.00 10.62 -12.75
CA SER A 446 5.88 11.78 -12.67
C SER A 446 6.00 12.37 -11.26
N ARG A 447 4.91 12.42 -10.47
CA ARG A 447 4.88 13.01 -9.12
C ARG A 447 5.53 12.13 -8.02
N ARG A 448 5.84 10.86 -8.32
CA ARG A 448 6.16 9.75 -7.39
C ARG A 448 5.39 9.79 -6.07
N GLU A 449 4.44 8.88 -6.00
CA GLU A 449 3.60 8.62 -4.84
C GLU A 449 4.41 8.26 -3.58
N PHE A 450 5.32 7.30 -3.68
CA PHE A 450 6.07 6.78 -2.53
C PHE A 450 7.35 7.58 -2.22
N GLU A 451 7.74 8.52 -3.07
CA GLU A 451 9.01 9.25 -2.97
C GLU A 451 8.77 10.71 -2.56
N GLY A 452 7.91 10.90 -1.55
CA GLY A 452 7.60 12.19 -0.95
C GLY A 452 6.48 12.98 -1.61
N LEU A 453 5.64 12.35 -2.45
CA LEU A 453 4.41 12.93 -2.99
C LEU A 453 4.62 14.28 -3.72
N GLY A 454 5.78 14.44 -4.36
CA GLY A 454 6.16 15.66 -5.09
C GLY A 454 6.85 16.75 -4.25
N ALA A 455 7.09 16.53 -2.95
CA ALA A 455 7.80 17.49 -2.08
C ALA A 455 9.33 17.43 -2.19
N LEU A 456 9.88 16.35 -2.76
CA LEU A 456 11.32 16.11 -2.90
C LEU A 456 11.74 16.26 -4.37
N PRO A 457 12.91 16.85 -4.67
CA PRO A 457 13.47 16.74 -6.01
C PRO A 457 13.69 15.28 -6.36
N ASP A 458 13.18 14.84 -7.51
CA ASP A 458 13.25 13.45 -7.92
C ASP A 458 13.22 13.31 -9.45
N ASP A 459 14.40 13.24 -10.08
CA ASP A 459 14.55 13.22 -11.52
C ASP A 459 14.55 11.80 -12.10
N LEU A 460 13.40 11.37 -12.62
CA LEU A 460 13.15 10.01 -13.09
C LEU A 460 13.65 9.74 -14.51
N GLY A 461 14.19 10.75 -15.21
CA GLY A 461 14.46 10.65 -16.64
C GLY A 461 15.36 9.48 -17.03
N ALA A 462 16.37 9.16 -16.21
CA ALA A 462 17.27 8.03 -16.46
C ALA A 462 16.56 6.67 -16.32
N LEU A 463 15.67 6.55 -15.33
CA LEU A 463 14.86 5.36 -15.08
C LEU A 463 13.86 5.15 -16.22
N ASP A 464 13.12 6.20 -16.59
CA ASP A 464 12.12 6.17 -17.66
C ASP A 464 12.76 5.87 -19.03
N GLN A 465 13.92 6.48 -19.33
CA GLN A 465 14.64 6.21 -20.59
C GLN A 465 15.12 4.76 -20.65
N THR A 466 15.67 4.24 -19.55
CA THR A 466 16.13 2.85 -19.47
C THR A 466 14.97 1.86 -19.62
N ALA A 467 13.84 2.14 -18.97
CA ALA A 467 12.62 1.36 -19.09
C ALA A 467 12.11 1.36 -20.54
N LEU A 468 11.88 2.55 -21.12
CA LEU A 468 11.37 2.68 -22.49
C LEU A 468 12.29 2.02 -23.52
N ARG A 469 13.61 2.23 -23.47
CA ARG A 469 14.55 1.57 -24.39
C ARG A 469 14.44 0.05 -24.34
N ARG A 470 14.45 -0.54 -23.13
CA ARG A 470 14.39 -2.00 -22.96
C ARG A 470 13.04 -2.57 -23.38
N LEU A 471 11.95 -1.91 -22.98
CA LEU A 471 10.59 -2.37 -23.27
C LEU A 471 10.27 -2.26 -24.77
N LEU A 472 10.65 -1.17 -25.43
CA LEU A 472 10.44 -0.98 -26.86
C LEU A 472 11.29 -1.93 -27.72
N ALA A 473 12.45 -2.35 -27.22
CA ALA A 473 13.24 -3.40 -27.85
C ALA A 473 12.60 -4.79 -27.68
N ALA A 474 11.95 -5.04 -26.54
CA ALA A 474 11.35 -6.32 -26.21
C ALA A 474 9.95 -6.53 -26.83
N ASN A 475 9.16 -5.47 -27.00
CA ASN A 475 7.78 -5.58 -27.48
C ASN A 475 7.44 -4.51 -28.54
N PRO A 476 7.24 -4.92 -29.82
CA PRO A 476 6.89 -3.99 -30.90
C PRO A 476 5.45 -3.46 -30.81
N HIS A 477 4.58 -4.07 -30.00
CA HIS A 477 3.18 -3.66 -29.81
C HIS A 477 3.01 -2.48 -28.83
N ILE A 478 4.09 -2.04 -28.17
CA ILE A 478 4.07 -0.83 -27.35
C ILE A 478 3.98 0.39 -28.28
N GLU A 479 2.83 1.05 -28.23
CA GLU A 479 2.49 2.19 -29.08
C GLU A 479 2.43 3.52 -28.32
N GLY A 480 2.54 3.49 -26.99
CA GLY A 480 2.28 4.65 -26.16
C GLY A 480 2.72 4.59 -24.71
N ILE A 481 2.52 5.72 -24.04
CA ILE A 481 2.69 5.90 -22.58
C ILE A 481 1.44 6.52 -21.97
N TRP A 482 1.22 6.28 -20.69
CA TRP A 482 0.34 7.09 -19.86
C TRP A 482 1.10 7.64 -18.66
N ASP A 483 1.22 8.96 -18.61
CA ASP A 483 1.92 9.70 -17.56
C ASP A 483 0.98 10.21 -16.48
N TRP A 484 1.33 9.96 -15.22
CA TRP A 484 0.58 10.41 -14.06
C TRP A 484 1.21 11.70 -13.55
N SER A 485 0.63 12.84 -13.93
CA SER A 485 1.17 14.17 -13.63
C SER A 485 0.73 14.70 -12.25
N GLN A 486 -0.32 14.13 -11.64
CA GLN A 486 -0.77 14.47 -10.29
C GLN A 486 -1.28 13.26 -9.51
N GLU A 487 -1.97 12.33 -10.18
CA GLU A 487 -2.56 11.14 -9.58
C GLU A 487 -1.48 10.17 -9.08
N GLY A 488 -1.88 9.20 -8.26
CA GLY A 488 -1.00 8.30 -7.53
C GLY A 488 -1.01 8.64 -6.04
N GLY A 489 -1.54 7.73 -5.23
CA GLY A 489 -1.64 7.87 -3.79
C GLY A 489 -2.69 8.87 -3.30
N PRO A 490 -2.68 9.16 -1.99
CA PRO A 490 -3.65 10.02 -1.37
C PRO A 490 -3.43 11.45 -1.82
N LEU A 491 -4.56 12.14 -2.02
CA LEU A 491 -4.53 13.54 -2.42
C LEU A 491 -4.41 14.50 -1.25
N TYR A 492 -4.76 14.04 -0.04
CA TYR A 492 -4.97 14.90 1.14
C TYR A 492 -4.12 14.50 2.36
N ALA A 493 -3.60 13.27 2.41
CA ALA A 493 -2.51 12.90 3.30
C ALA A 493 -1.16 13.18 2.63
N GLY A 494 -0.54 14.31 2.97
CA GLY A 494 0.76 14.72 2.43
C GLY A 494 0.81 16.20 2.03
N PRO A 495 1.80 16.60 1.21
CA PRO A 495 1.99 17.99 0.81
C PRO A 495 0.81 18.49 -0.04
N ARG A 496 0.32 19.69 0.27
CA ARG A 496 -0.65 20.45 -0.53
C ARG A 496 0.03 21.03 -1.78
N ASP A 497 0.58 20.17 -2.64
CA ASP A 497 1.14 20.55 -3.93
C ASP A 497 0.26 20.05 -5.07
N MET A 498 -0.09 20.95 -5.99
CA MET A 498 -1.08 20.72 -7.04
C MET A 498 -0.56 21.19 -8.39
N TYR A 499 -0.38 20.26 -9.31
CA TYR A 499 0.17 20.47 -10.63
C TYR A 499 -0.56 21.61 -11.36
N LEU A 500 0.21 22.62 -11.78
CA LEU A 500 -0.24 23.87 -12.41
C LEU A 500 -1.13 24.79 -11.56
N ARG A 501 -1.40 24.50 -10.29
CA ARG A 501 -2.28 25.33 -9.44
C ARG A 501 -1.62 25.86 -8.18
N HIS A 502 -1.01 25.00 -7.37
CA HIS A 502 -0.52 25.36 -6.04
C HIS A 502 0.82 24.68 -5.74
N GLY A 503 1.64 25.31 -4.90
CA GLY A 503 2.82 24.68 -4.37
C GLY A 503 4.04 24.74 -5.30
N PHE A 504 4.97 23.80 -5.14
CA PHE A 504 6.22 23.75 -5.92
C PHE A 504 6.26 22.58 -6.91
N TRP A 505 5.19 22.48 -7.70
CA TRP A 505 4.97 21.44 -8.72
C TRP A 505 6.05 21.36 -9.81
N GLN A 506 6.90 22.38 -9.95
CA GLN A 506 8.06 22.34 -10.81
C GLN A 506 9.04 21.22 -10.44
N LEU A 507 9.04 20.73 -9.20
CA LEU A 507 9.89 19.59 -8.81
C LEU A 507 9.63 18.35 -9.67
N TRP A 508 8.37 18.08 -10.04
CA TRP A 508 8.01 16.93 -10.86
C TRP A 508 7.50 17.29 -12.27
N ASP A 509 7.23 18.57 -12.59
CA ASP A 509 7.02 19.01 -13.97
C ASP A 509 8.21 18.68 -14.88
N LEU A 510 9.41 18.59 -14.28
CA LEU A 510 10.58 18.05 -14.97
C LEU A 510 10.29 16.64 -15.51
N ASN A 511 9.74 15.75 -14.70
CA ASN A 511 9.43 14.38 -15.10
C ASN A 511 8.33 14.34 -16.17
N VAL A 512 7.29 15.16 -16.05
CA VAL A 512 6.24 15.32 -17.06
C VAL A 512 6.85 15.77 -18.40
N TYR A 513 7.78 16.72 -18.37
CA TYR A 513 8.48 17.15 -19.58
C TYR A 513 9.37 16.04 -20.17
N LEU A 514 10.17 15.36 -19.34
CA LEU A 514 11.08 14.31 -19.79
C LEU A 514 10.34 13.09 -20.34
N ALA A 515 9.22 12.70 -19.71
CA ALA A 515 8.32 11.65 -20.17
C ALA A 515 7.84 11.90 -21.60
N ALA A 516 7.30 13.10 -21.88
CA ALA A 516 6.84 13.47 -23.21
C ALA A 516 7.98 13.49 -24.25
N ARG A 517 9.17 14.00 -23.86
CA ARG A 517 10.37 13.99 -24.70
C ARG A 517 10.81 12.57 -25.05
N LEU A 518 10.90 11.68 -24.07
CA LEU A 518 11.31 10.30 -24.26
C LEU A 518 10.29 9.49 -25.06
N ALA A 519 9.00 9.76 -24.90
CA ALA A 519 7.96 9.15 -25.74
C ALA A 519 8.05 9.62 -27.21
N TRP A 520 8.50 10.86 -27.43
CA TRP A 520 8.81 11.36 -28.77
C TRP A 520 10.07 10.70 -29.33
N ARG A 521 11.16 10.68 -28.55
CA ARG A 521 12.47 10.09 -28.90
C ARG A 521 13.15 9.50 -27.67
N PRO A 522 13.12 8.18 -27.49
CA PRO A 522 13.78 7.52 -26.36
C PRO A 522 15.29 7.70 -26.33
N GLU A 523 15.90 8.07 -27.46
CA GLU A 523 17.35 8.24 -27.62
C GLU A 523 17.87 9.66 -27.35
N ASP A 524 16.99 10.60 -26.99
CA ASP A 524 17.40 11.99 -26.71
C ASP A 524 18.40 12.06 -25.53
N ASP A 525 19.30 13.04 -25.59
CA ASP A 525 20.25 13.32 -24.50
C ASP A 525 19.49 13.91 -23.30
N LEU A 526 19.28 13.07 -22.27
CA LEU A 526 18.61 13.43 -21.03
C LEU A 526 19.24 14.64 -20.33
N SER A 527 20.57 14.75 -20.36
CA SER A 527 21.27 15.84 -19.69
C SER A 527 20.94 17.17 -20.34
N GLN A 528 20.82 17.18 -21.67
CA GLN A 528 20.40 18.36 -22.44
C GLN A 528 18.91 18.63 -22.28
N ALA A 529 18.05 17.61 -22.34
CA ALA A 529 16.61 17.77 -22.15
C ALA A 529 16.27 18.38 -20.77
N ARG A 530 16.96 17.92 -19.70
CA ARG A 530 16.83 18.51 -18.37
C ARG A 530 17.30 19.97 -18.34
N ALA A 531 18.47 20.26 -18.88
CA ALA A 531 18.99 21.63 -18.92
C ALA A 531 18.07 22.56 -19.73
N ASP A 532 17.47 22.06 -20.81
CA ASP A 532 16.50 22.78 -21.61
C ASP A 532 15.22 23.05 -20.80
N TRP A 533 14.71 22.10 -20.01
CA TRP A 533 13.58 22.36 -19.11
C TRP A 533 13.93 23.36 -17.99
N VAL A 534 15.08 23.21 -17.35
CA VAL A 534 15.56 24.14 -16.30
C VAL A 534 15.67 25.56 -16.87
N ARG A 535 16.22 25.69 -18.09
CA ARG A 535 16.32 26.97 -18.80
C ARG A 535 14.95 27.61 -19.07
N GLN A 536 13.93 26.80 -19.30
CA GLN A 536 12.57 27.25 -19.59
C GLN A 536 11.78 27.63 -18.33
N THR A 537 12.00 26.90 -17.24
CA THR A 537 11.09 26.91 -16.09
C THR A 537 11.69 27.57 -14.84
N LEU A 538 12.99 27.41 -14.60
CA LEU A 538 13.60 27.78 -13.31
C LEU A 538 14.64 28.90 -13.44
N ALA A 539 15.53 28.85 -14.41
CA ALA A 539 16.65 29.80 -14.52
C ALA A 539 16.99 30.20 -15.95
N THR A 540 17.52 31.40 -16.13
CA THR A 540 17.96 31.93 -17.43
C THR A 540 19.48 32.04 -17.53
N ASP A 541 20.17 32.19 -16.41
CA ASP A 541 21.64 32.22 -16.35
C ASP A 541 22.24 30.83 -16.63
N PRO A 542 23.20 30.69 -17.57
CA PRO A 542 23.81 29.40 -17.89
C PRO A 542 24.47 28.66 -16.73
N ALA A 543 25.07 29.39 -15.77
CA ALA A 543 25.70 28.76 -14.61
C ALA A 543 24.65 28.25 -13.62
N ALA A 544 23.58 29.02 -13.38
CA ALA A 544 22.42 28.60 -12.59
C ALA A 544 21.72 27.38 -13.21
N VAL A 545 21.49 27.38 -14.53
CA VAL A 545 20.91 26.24 -15.25
C VAL A 545 21.72 24.97 -15.04
N ARG A 546 23.05 25.05 -15.16
CA ARG A 546 23.94 23.90 -14.91
C ARG A 546 23.89 23.44 -13.45
N ALA A 547 23.92 24.37 -12.49
CA ALA A 547 23.91 24.06 -11.06
C ALA A 547 22.60 23.36 -10.64
N ILE A 548 21.46 23.87 -11.08
CA ILE A 548 20.14 23.26 -10.81
C ILE A 548 20.02 21.90 -11.51
N SER A 549 20.48 21.78 -12.76
CA SER A 549 20.49 20.51 -13.49
C SER A 549 21.36 19.45 -12.81
N ALA A 550 22.47 19.86 -12.17
CA ALA A 550 23.32 18.99 -11.37
C ALA A 550 22.65 18.58 -10.05
N ALA A 551 21.88 19.46 -9.41
CA ALA A 551 21.10 19.12 -8.23
C ALA A 551 20.04 18.05 -8.56
N PHE A 552 19.28 18.22 -9.64
CA PHE A 552 18.35 17.18 -10.13
C PHE A 552 19.07 15.88 -10.50
N ALA A 553 20.21 15.92 -11.18
CA ALA A 553 20.96 14.70 -11.52
C ALA A 553 21.38 13.86 -10.29
N LEU A 554 21.61 14.54 -9.15
CA LEU A 554 21.98 13.92 -7.87
C LEU A 554 20.77 13.43 -7.05
N SER A 555 19.56 13.91 -7.35
CA SER A 555 18.35 13.62 -6.57
C SER A 555 18.08 12.13 -6.44
N ARG A 556 18.28 11.36 -7.53
CA ARG A 556 18.08 9.90 -7.52
C ARG A 556 18.94 9.19 -6.50
N THR A 557 20.20 9.63 -6.29
CA THR A 557 21.03 9.10 -5.22
C THR A 557 20.49 9.47 -3.84
N ALA A 558 20.00 10.69 -3.64
CA ALA A 558 19.41 11.10 -2.36
C ALA A 558 18.15 10.28 -2.03
N ILE A 559 17.27 10.07 -3.01
CA ILE A 559 16.03 9.29 -2.86
C ILE A 559 16.33 7.81 -2.64
N THR A 560 17.11 7.15 -3.52
CA THR A 560 17.40 5.71 -3.42
C THR A 560 18.14 5.37 -2.12
N ASP A 561 19.18 6.13 -1.75
CA ASP A 561 19.93 5.84 -0.52
C ASP A 561 19.21 6.33 0.74
N GLY A 562 18.31 7.31 0.63
CA GLY A 562 17.63 7.97 1.74
C GLY A 562 16.31 7.33 2.15
N LEU A 563 15.48 6.97 1.17
CA LEU A 563 14.16 6.38 1.39
C LEU A 563 14.17 4.85 1.31
N TYR A 564 15.19 4.22 0.71
CA TYR A 564 15.29 2.76 0.65
C TYR A 564 16.46 2.22 1.48
N ILE A 565 16.35 0.95 1.88
CA ILE A 565 17.45 0.17 2.46
C ILE A 565 17.94 -0.78 1.38
N GLY A 566 18.96 -0.37 0.61
CA GLY A 566 19.38 -1.01 -0.64
C GLY A 566 19.49 -2.53 -0.59
N PRO A 567 20.24 -3.12 0.37
CA PRO A 567 20.38 -4.57 0.47
C PRO A 567 19.06 -5.35 0.62
N TYR A 568 18.04 -4.74 1.23
CA TYR A 568 16.68 -5.28 1.29
C TYR A 568 15.88 -4.93 0.03
N ALA A 569 15.91 -3.67 -0.40
CA ALA A 569 15.14 -3.16 -1.52
C ALA A 569 15.48 -3.85 -2.86
N ASP A 570 16.73 -4.31 -3.01
CA ASP A 570 17.21 -5.09 -4.16
C ASP A 570 16.77 -6.56 -4.14
N GLN A 571 15.84 -6.95 -3.25
CA GLN A 571 15.23 -8.26 -3.19
C GLN A 571 13.74 -8.19 -3.52
N SER A 572 13.25 -9.19 -4.24
CA SER A 572 11.82 -9.52 -4.24
C SER A 572 11.55 -10.39 -3.03
N VAL A 573 10.66 -9.93 -2.16
CA VAL A 573 10.28 -10.61 -0.92
C VAL A 573 8.85 -11.11 -1.05
N THR A 574 8.59 -12.29 -0.49
CA THR A 574 7.25 -12.80 -0.25
C THR A 574 7.13 -13.10 1.23
N ALA A 575 6.06 -12.61 1.87
CA ALA A 575 5.77 -12.87 3.28
C ALA A 575 4.27 -12.72 3.54
N LEU A 576 3.69 -13.57 4.38
CA LEU A 576 2.25 -13.58 4.72
C LEU A 576 1.32 -13.71 3.49
N GLY A 577 1.78 -14.36 2.43
CA GLY A 577 1.06 -14.43 1.15
C GLY A 577 1.08 -13.12 0.35
N LEU A 578 1.87 -12.14 0.77
CA LEU A 578 2.01 -10.82 0.15
C LEU A 578 3.37 -10.67 -0.52
N HIS A 579 3.49 -9.65 -1.37
CA HIS A 579 4.75 -9.14 -1.91
C HIS A 579 5.05 -7.78 -1.27
N PRO A 580 5.73 -7.73 -0.10
CA PRO A 580 6.00 -6.46 0.56
C PRO A 580 6.81 -5.52 -0.35
N PRO A 581 6.49 -4.22 -0.38
CA PRO A 581 7.25 -3.26 -1.18
C PRO A 581 8.72 -3.16 -0.75
N PRO A 582 9.61 -2.68 -1.64
CA PRO A 582 11.02 -2.49 -1.30
C PRO A 582 11.24 -1.38 -0.26
N MET A 583 10.24 -0.53 0.01
CA MET A 583 10.31 0.56 0.99
C MET A 583 9.63 0.27 2.34
N MET A 584 9.29 -0.97 2.69
CA MET A 584 8.47 -1.33 3.87
C MET A 584 8.75 -0.63 5.22
N TRP A 585 9.98 -0.17 5.46
CA TRP A 585 10.31 0.60 6.68
C TRP A 585 9.68 2.01 6.73
N ILE A 586 9.24 2.53 5.59
CA ILE A 586 8.33 3.66 5.43
C ILE A 586 7.11 3.06 4.73
N PHE A 587 6.14 2.62 5.51
CA PHE A 587 4.98 1.91 4.98
C PHE A 587 4.01 2.89 4.35
N GLU A 588 3.89 2.86 3.02
CA GLU A 588 3.01 3.69 2.19
C GLU A 588 3.10 5.21 2.51
N TRP A 589 3.63 5.97 1.55
CA TRP A 589 3.69 7.45 1.54
C TRP A 589 4.57 8.08 2.63
N ASP A 590 4.10 8.19 3.88
CA ASP A 590 4.74 9.00 4.92
C ASP A 590 4.81 8.33 6.32
N ILE A 591 4.31 7.10 6.47
CA ILE A 591 4.27 6.40 7.76
C ILE A 591 5.59 5.67 8.01
N VAL A 592 6.39 6.19 8.94
CA VAL A 592 7.62 5.51 9.37
C VAL A 592 7.27 4.34 10.28
N SER A 593 7.50 3.12 9.81
CA SER A 593 7.14 1.86 10.48
C SER A 593 7.81 1.72 11.83
N GLY A 594 7.31 0.82 12.69
CA GLY A 594 7.91 0.50 13.99
C GLY A 594 7.83 -0.98 14.40
N ASP A 595 7.38 -1.84 13.49
CA ASP A 595 6.98 -3.21 13.81
C ASP A 595 8.12 -4.22 13.65
N SER A 596 8.08 -5.27 14.47
CA SER A 596 9.09 -6.34 14.43
C SER A 596 9.09 -7.14 13.12
N ALA A 597 7.93 -7.43 12.51
CA ALA A 597 7.89 -8.24 11.29
C ALA A 597 8.67 -7.59 10.15
N THR A 598 8.52 -6.27 9.97
CA THR A 598 9.25 -5.50 8.97
C THR A 598 10.73 -5.43 9.28
N PHE A 599 11.11 -4.91 10.46
CA PHE A 599 12.52 -4.61 10.73
C PHE A 599 13.39 -5.84 10.92
N ASP A 600 12.85 -6.91 11.52
CA ASP A 600 13.61 -8.14 11.71
C ASP A 600 13.84 -8.83 10.36
N THR A 601 12.88 -8.77 9.44
CA THR A 601 13.02 -9.27 8.07
C THR A 601 14.04 -8.45 7.27
N ILE A 602 13.94 -7.11 7.32
CA ILE A 602 14.90 -6.21 6.66
C ILE A 602 16.32 -6.48 7.17
N TYR A 603 16.50 -6.60 8.49
CA TYR A 603 17.79 -6.94 9.08
C TYR A 603 18.29 -8.30 8.60
N GLN A 604 17.45 -9.33 8.66
CA GLN A 604 17.83 -10.69 8.30
C GLN A 604 18.27 -10.81 6.84
N ILE A 605 17.68 -10.03 5.93
CA ILE A 605 18.08 -9.96 4.52
C ILE A 605 19.34 -9.10 4.35
N SER A 606 19.46 -8.00 5.10
CA SER A 606 20.56 -7.04 4.94
C SER A 606 21.81 -7.35 5.76
N ARG A 607 21.77 -8.36 6.65
CA ARG A 607 22.79 -8.63 7.70
C ARG A 607 24.23 -8.69 7.19
N ASP A 608 24.44 -9.29 6.02
CA ASP A 608 25.78 -9.49 5.45
C ASP A 608 26.32 -8.21 4.79
N HIS A 609 25.46 -7.20 4.62
CA HIS A 609 25.75 -5.87 4.09
C HIS A 609 25.27 -4.75 5.03
N LEU A 610 25.19 -5.02 6.33
CA LEU A 610 24.58 -4.13 7.33
C LEU A 610 25.22 -2.74 7.38
N ASP A 611 26.55 -2.67 7.34
CA ASP A 611 27.26 -1.39 7.40
C ASP A 611 27.02 -0.56 6.12
N ALA A 612 26.89 -1.21 4.97
CA ALA A 612 26.53 -0.55 3.72
C ALA A 612 25.08 -0.01 3.79
N ALA A 613 24.13 -0.83 4.26
CA ALA A 613 22.73 -0.43 4.46
C ALA A 613 22.61 0.83 5.33
N ILE A 614 23.35 0.88 6.44
CA ILE A 614 23.39 2.03 7.35
C ILE A 614 24.11 3.24 6.71
N ALA A 615 25.21 3.01 5.99
CA ALA A 615 26.00 4.08 5.38
C ALA A 615 25.24 4.84 4.28
N GLN A 616 24.34 4.17 3.54
CA GLN A 616 23.50 4.78 2.50
C GLN A 616 22.74 6.00 3.04
N GLY A 617 22.13 5.93 4.22
CA GLY A 617 21.37 7.06 4.78
C GLY A 617 22.25 8.29 5.02
N ARG A 618 23.51 8.10 5.45
CA ARG A 618 24.49 9.19 5.59
C ARG A 618 24.95 9.72 4.24
N THR A 619 25.06 8.87 3.23
CA THR A 619 25.32 9.29 1.85
C THR A 619 24.21 10.19 1.34
N ALA A 620 22.95 9.80 1.50
CA ALA A 620 21.80 10.61 1.10
C ALA A 620 21.84 12.02 1.72
N VAL A 621 22.05 12.13 3.04
CA VAL A 621 22.17 13.43 3.72
C VAL A 621 23.32 14.28 3.15
N ARG A 622 24.48 13.68 2.82
CA ARG A 622 25.60 14.40 2.19
C ARG A 622 25.26 14.86 0.78
N VAL A 623 24.56 14.04 0.01
CA VAL A 623 24.13 14.36 -1.36
C VAL A 623 23.16 15.54 -1.35
N VAL A 624 22.16 15.55 -0.47
CA VAL A 624 21.21 16.67 -0.37
C VAL A 624 21.92 17.96 0.07
N ARG A 625 22.87 17.88 1.01
CA ARG A 625 23.71 19.05 1.38
C ARG A 625 24.46 19.62 0.19
N ARG A 626 24.94 18.75 -0.70
CA ARG A 626 25.63 19.14 -1.94
C ARG A 626 24.64 19.78 -2.92
N MET A 627 23.47 19.17 -3.14
CA MET A 627 22.39 19.74 -3.96
C MET A 627 22.01 21.14 -3.48
N ARG A 628 21.79 21.29 -2.17
CA ARG A 628 21.50 22.57 -1.51
C ARG A 628 22.60 23.59 -1.72
N ALA A 629 23.87 23.22 -1.58
CA ALA A 629 24.99 24.12 -1.81
C ALA A 629 25.06 24.59 -3.26
N MET A 630 24.80 23.71 -4.23
CA MET A 630 24.74 24.07 -5.66
C MET A 630 23.65 25.11 -5.93
N VAL A 631 22.43 24.88 -5.43
CA VAL A 631 21.29 25.80 -5.62
C VAL A 631 21.53 27.12 -4.86
N ALA A 632 22.03 27.06 -3.63
CA ALA A 632 22.31 28.25 -2.84
C ALA A 632 23.41 29.13 -3.45
N GLY A 633 24.38 28.53 -4.14
CA GLY A 633 25.44 29.23 -4.86
C GLY A 633 25.00 29.92 -6.16
N THR A 634 23.74 29.81 -6.55
CA THR A 634 23.19 30.54 -7.71
C THR A 634 22.70 31.94 -7.31
N GLU A 635 22.93 32.91 -8.19
CA GLU A 635 22.45 34.28 -8.03
C GLU A 635 20.93 34.36 -8.22
N PRO A 636 20.16 35.00 -7.31
CA PRO A 636 18.70 35.12 -7.44
C PRO A 636 18.24 35.78 -8.75
N ALA A 637 19.01 36.74 -9.29
CA ALA A 637 18.70 37.41 -10.55
C ALA A 637 18.85 36.51 -11.79
N GLY A 638 19.54 35.37 -11.66
CA GLY A 638 19.68 34.37 -12.71
C GLY A 638 18.48 33.41 -12.81
N TRP A 639 17.51 33.51 -11.89
CA TRP A 639 16.28 32.72 -11.90
C TRP A 639 15.20 33.40 -12.73
N VAL A 640 14.28 32.61 -13.29
CA VAL A 640 13.07 33.14 -13.95
C VAL A 640 12.22 33.94 -12.96
N ASP A 641 12.15 33.47 -11.72
CA ASP A 641 11.57 34.16 -10.57
C ASP A 641 12.42 33.85 -9.33
N PRO A 642 12.96 34.86 -8.62
CA PRO A 642 13.70 34.66 -7.38
C PRO A 642 12.94 33.84 -6.31
N ALA A 643 11.60 33.86 -6.32
CA ALA A 643 10.80 33.04 -5.40
C ALA A 643 10.95 31.53 -5.64
N LEU A 644 11.23 31.10 -6.89
CA LEU A 644 11.49 29.69 -7.22
C LEU A 644 12.77 29.19 -6.54
N ARG A 645 13.81 30.04 -6.48
CA ARG A 645 15.04 29.72 -5.75
C ARG A 645 14.76 29.45 -4.28
N SER A 646 13.95 30.32 -3.65
CA SER A 646 13.58 30.17 -2.24
C SER A 646 12.76 28.90 -1.98
N ARG A 647 11.80 28.57 -2.86
CA ARG A 647 11.02 27.32 -2.77
C ARG A 647 11.90 26.08 -2.95
N PHE A 648 12.85 26.12 -3.89
CA PHE A 648 13.80 25.01 -4.08
C PHE A 648 14.69 24.82 -2.85
N LEU A 649 15.22 25.90 -2.29
CA LEU A 649 16.01 25.82 -1.06
C LEU A 649 15.18 25.31 0.13
N ALA A 650 13.89 25.68 0.22
CA ALA A 650 12.99 25.15 1.25
C ALA A 650 12.73 23.64 1.10
N ALA A 651 12.51 23.16 -0.14
CA ALA A 651 12.37 21.73 -0.42
C ALA A 651 13.65 20.95 -0.06
N LEU A 652 14.84 21.48 -0.39
CA LEU A 652 16.13 20.86 -0.04
C LEU A 652 16.41 20.90 1.47
N ASP A 653 16.00 21.96 2.17
CA ASP A 653 16.06 22.03 3.64
C ASP A 653 15.15 21.00 4.30
N TYR A 654 13.96 20.77 3.72
CA TYR A 654 13.02 19.75 4.16
C TYR A 654 13.57 18.35 3.93
N GLU A 655 14.00 18.05 2.70
CA GLU A 655 14.63 16.78 2.33
C GLU A 655 15.83 16.47 3.25
N GLN A 656 16.71 17.44 3.49
CA GLN A 656 17.88 17.25 4.36
C GLN A 656 17.45 16.94 5.80
N SER A 657 16.42 17.61 6.31
CA SER A 657 15.90 17.39 7.67
C SER A 657 15.26 16.01 7.80
N LEU A 658 14.44 15.62 6.82
CA LEU A 658 13.76 14.34 6.77
C LEU A 658 14.75 13.19 6.66
N LEU A 659 15.63 13.21 5.65
CA LEU A 659 16.61 12.15 5.42
C LEU A 659 17.62 12.03 6.58
N ARG A 660 17.87 13.10 7.33
CA ARG A 660 18.68 13.02 8.55
C ARG A 660 17.98 12.24 9.66
N ALA A 661 16.70 12.54 9.92
CA ALA A 661 15.93 11.77 10.90
C ALA A 661 15.82 10.29 10.47
N LEU A 662 15.55 10.04 9.19
CA LEU A 662 15.44 8.69 8.63
C LEU A 662 16.78 7.93 8.65
N ALA A 663 17.91 8.58 8.40
CA ALA A 663 19.24 7.96 8.49
C ALA A 663 19.56 7.48 9.91
N ASP A 664 19.22 8.28 10.93
CA ASP A 664 19.40 7.89 12.33
C ASP A 664 18.41 6.79 12.73
N TYR A 665 17.16 6.87 12.24
CA TYR A 665 16.17 5.83 12.47
C TYR A 665 16.59 4.48 11.88
N ARG A 666 17.11 4.49 10.65
CA ARG A 666 17.69 3.31 10.00
C ARG A 666 18.80 2.69 10.83
N ALA A 667 19.73 3.51 11.33
CA ALA A 667 20.80 3.02 12.19
C ALA A 667 20.26 2.45 13.51
N LEU A 668 19.25 3.09 14.10
CA LEU A 668 18.60 2.66 15.33
C LEU A 668 18.00 1.26 15.19
N VAL A 669 17.10 1.06 14.22
CA VAL A 669 16.37 -0.21 14.05
C VAL A 669 17.29 -1.35 13.64
N LEU A 670 18.24 -1.10 12.73
CA LEU A 670 19.18 -2.13 12.26
C LEU A 670 20.18 -2.54 13.34
N ARG A 671 20.63 -1.62 14.20
CA ARG A 671 21.52 -1.94 15.32
C ARG A 671 20.77 -2.60 16.49
N HIS A 672 19.50 -2.25 16.70
CA HIS A 672 18.64 -2.96 17.66
C HIS A 672 18.45 -4.42 17.23
N ALA A 673 18.07 -4.66 15.96
CA ALA A 673 17.97 -6.02 15.42
C ALA A 673 19.31 -6.77 15.47
N GLN A 674 20.44 -6.10 15.17
CA GLN A 674 21.78 -6.70 15.33
C GLN A 674 22.06 -7.11 16.79
N TRP A 675 21.66 -6.30 17.76
CA TRP A 675 21.77 -6.65 19.17
C TRP A 675 20.81 -7.79 19.55
N LEU A 676 19.59 -7.81 19.01
CA LEU A 676 18.65 -8.91 19.18
C LEU A 676 19.19 -10.21 18.60
N ASP A 677 19.95 -10.20 17.52
CA ASP A 677 20.60 -11.39 16.98
C ASP A 677 21.85 -11.77 17.81
N THR A 678 22.84 -10.88 17.86
CA THR A 678 24.20 -11.16 18.36
C THR A 678 24.35 -11.04 19.87
N GLY A 679 23.66 -10.08 20.50
CA GLY A 679 23.84 -9.71 21.91
C GLY A 679 25.13 -8.99 22.18
N SER A 680 25.83 -8.55 21.13
CA SER A 680 27.12 -7.90 21.26
C SER A 680 26.97 -6.52 21.92
N ARG A 681 27.94 -6.18 22.78
CA ARG A 681 27.99 -4.88 23.44
C ARG A 681 28.15 -3.71 22.45
N PRO A 682 28.99 -3.81 21.40
CA PRO A 682 29.08 -2.77 20.38
C PRO A 682 27.76 -2.48 19.67
N ALA A 683 26.96 -3.51 19.33
CA ALA A 683 25.65 -3.29 18.70
C ALA A 683 24.68 -2.57 19.64
N TYR A 684 24.69 -2.93 20.93
CA TYR A 684 23.89 -2.26 21.97
C TYR A 684 24.25 -0.78 22.12
N ASP A 685 25.55 -0.47 22.23
CA ASP A 685 26.02 0.91 22.39
C ASP A 685 25.72 1.74 21.13
N ALA A 686 25.87 1.15 19.93
CA ALA A 686 25.53 1.78 18.65
C ALA A 686 24.02 2.03 18.51
N TRP A 687 23.17 1.08 18.91
CA TRP A 687 21.71 1.27 18.96
C TRP A 687 21.33 2.45 19.84
N HIS A 688 21.85 2.53 21.07
CA HIS A 688 21.53 3.65 21.96
C HIS A 688 22.10 4.99 21.51
N ALA A 689 23.25 5.00 20.81
CA ALA A 689 23.76 6.21 20.17
C ALA A 689 22.81 6.69 19.08
N ALA A 690 22.43 5.81 18.14
CA ALA A 690 21.48 6.12 17.08
C ALA A 690 20.11 6.55 17.62
N ARG A 691 19.65 5.95 18.74
CA ARG A 691 18.43 6.38 19.44
C ARG A 691 18.48 7.84 19.86
N ARG A 692 19.58 8.29 20.48
CA ARG A 692 19.72 9.70 20.91
C ARG A 692 19.69 10.65 19.71
N ASP A 693 20.38 10.28 18.64
CA ASP A 693 20.44 11.10 17.42
C ASP A 693 19.07 11.17 16.74
N PHE A 694 18.38 10.03 16.61
CA PHE A 694 17.02 9.96 16.07
C PHE A 694 16.04 10.81 16.87
N THR A 695 15.95 10.64 18.20
CA THR A 695 15.04 11.42 19.04
C THR A 695 15.25 12.93 18.86
N LYS A 696 16.52 13.36 18.77
CA LYS A 696 16.87 14.76 18.53
C LYS A 696 16.43 15.25 17.15
N HIS A 697 16.83 14.57 16.07
CA HIS A 697 16.57 15.07 14.72
C HIS A 697 15.10 14.89 14.30
N ARG A 698 14.42 13.84 14.79
CA ARG A 698 12.97 13.69 14.64
C ARG A 698 12.21 14.81 15.33
N ALA A 699 12.56 15.17 16.57
CA ALA A 699 11.93 16.30 17.26
C ALA A 699 12.17 17.64 16.53
N GLN A 700 13.37 17.85 15.99
CA GLN A 700 13.69 19.03 15.18
C GLN A 700 12.89 19.09 13.88
N HIS A 701 12.75 17.95 13.17
CA HIS A 701 11.94 17.86 11.97
C HIS A 701 10.47 18.13 12.27
N GLN A 702 9.92 17.47 13.29
CA GLN A 702 8.53 17.68 13.72
C GLN A 702 8.27 19.15 14.07
N ALA A 703 9.12 19.76 14.90
CA ALA A 703 8.95 21.15 15.33
C ALA A 703 9.02 22.15 14.17
N ARG A 704 9.73 21.83 13.08
CA ARG A 704 9.84 22.70 11.91
C ARG A 704 8.69 22.53 10.92
N TYR A 705 8.10 21.34 10.84
CA TYR A 705 7.23 20.96 9.72
C TYR A 705 5.84 20.44 10.11
N CYS A 706 5.52 20.27 11.40
CA CYS A 706 4.20 19.76 11.81
C CYS A 706 3.02 20.62 11.34
N ASP A 707 3.21 21.94 11.28
CA ASP A 707 2.16 22.89 10.85
C ASP A 707 2.30 23.27 9.37
N SER A 708 3.28 22.70 8.67
CA SER A 708 3.56 23.01 7.27
C SER A 708 2.68 22.18 6.35
N ARG A 709 1.80 22.83 5.60
CA ARG A 709 0.95 22.13 4.60
C ARG A 709 1.68 21.86 3.29
N ALA A 710 2.69 22.67 2.95
CA ALA A 710 3.46 22.48 1.72
C ALA A 710 4.57 21.43 1.89
N LEU A 711 5.12 21.31 3.09
CA LEU A 711 6.22 20.41 3.42
C LEU A 711 5.92 19.78 4.80
N PRO A 712 4.89 18.91 4.92
CA PRO A 712 4.44 18.37 6.20
C PRO A 712 5.44 17.38 6.78
N ALA A 713 5.49 17.29 8.11
CA ALA A 713 6.31 16.27 8.78
C ALA A 713 5.77 14.85 8.49
N TYR A 714 6.67 13.88 8.30
CA TYR A 714 6.28 12.46 8.21
C TYR A 714 5.64 11.96 9.50
N ASN A 715 4.79 10.94 9.38
CA ASN A 715 4.15 10.30 10.53
C ASN A 715 5.10 9.31 11.24
N PHE A 716 5.67 9.74 12.38
CA PHE A 716 6.57 8.94 13.21
C PHE A 716 5.85 8.12 14.31
N THR A 717 4.51 8.06 14.32
CA THR A 717 3.76 7.41 15.41
C THR A 717 4.13 5.95 15.59
N ALA A 718 4.19 5.17 14.51
CA ALA A 718 4.54 3.76 14.58
C ALA A 718 6.00 3.55 15.04
N ALA A 719 6.92 4.36 14.52
CA ALA A 719 8.33 4.39 14.96
C ALA A 719 8.48 4.67 16.46
N ASP A 720 7.73 5.63 17.01
CA ASP A 720 7.72 5.96 18.44
C ASP A 720 7.20 4.78 19.28
N ILE A 721 6.10 4.13 18.85
CA ILE A 721 5.58 2.93 19.52
C ILE A 721 6.62 1.82 19.51
N GLY A 722 7.29 1.58 18.38
CA GLY A 722 8.35 0.57 18.25
C GLY A 722 9.53 0.87 19.19
N LEU A 723 9.93 2.13 19.29
CA LEU A 723 11.01 2.55 20.18
C LEU A 723 10.66 2.32 21.66
N ASP A 724 9.43 2.64 22.07
CA ASP A 724 8.94 2.38 23.43
C ASP A 724 8.98 0.89 23.80
N ARG A 725 8.77 -0.01 22.82
CA ARG A 725 8.89 -1.46 23.03
C ARG A 725 10.35 -1.88 23.15
N ALA A 726 11.19 -1.41 22.23
CA ALA A 726 12.63 -1.69 22.23
C ALA A 726 13.30 -1.26 23.55
N ASP A 727 12.97 -0.08 24.08
CA ASP A 727 13.53 0.42 25.36
C ASP A 727 13.13 -0.46 26.57
N ARG A 728 12.01 -1.17 26.48
CA ARG A 728 11.52 -2.06 27.56
C ARG A 728 12.14 -3.47 27.52
N ASP A 729 12.77 -3.87 26.42
CA ASP A 729 13.26 -5.25 26.21
C ASP A 729 14.20 -5.73 27.33
N VAL A 730 15.19 -4.91 27.69
CA VAL A 730 16.17 -5.26 28.74
C VAL A 730 15.48 -5.43 30.10
N GLY A 731 14.56 -4.51 30.44
CA GLY A 731 13.79 -4.59 31.67
C GLY A 731 12.89 -5.82 31.72
N MET A 732 12.21 -6.12 30.62
CA MET A 732 11.36 -7.31 30.49
C MET A 732 12.18 -8.60 30.54
N ALA A 733 13.41 -8.62 30.02
CA ALA A 733 14.33 -9.76 30.12
C ALA A 733 14.69 -10.06 31.58
N TRP A 734 15.05 -9.02 32.36
CA TRP A 734 15.38 -9.17 33.77
C TRP A 734 14.18 -9.59 34.63
N LEU A 735 13.01 -8.98 34.40
CA LEU A 735 11.76 -9.43 35.03
C LEU A 735 11.49 -10.91 34.69
N SER A 736 11.67 -11.30 33.44
CA SER A 736 11.46 -12.67 32.99
C SER A 736 12.44 -13.65 33.64
N ARG A 737 13.71 -13.29 33.82
CA ARG A 737 14.70 -14.08 34.56
C ARG A 737 14.29 -14.28 36.01
N ALA A 738 13.90 -13.21 36.71
CA ALA A 738 13.48 -13.28 38.10
C ALA A 738 12.24 -14.18 38.28
N LEU A 739 11.23 -14.01 37.41
CA LEU A 739 10.02 -14.83 37.40
C LEU A 739 10.32 -16.29 37.02
N LEU A 740 11.22 -16.53 36.07
CA LEU A 740 11.63 -17.87 35.66
C LEU A 740 12.32 -18.60 36.81
N ILE A 741 13.32 -17.97 37.43
CA ILE A 741 14.03 -18.54 38.59
C ILE A 741 13.03 -18.83 39.72
N GLY A 742 12.16 -17.87 40.06
CA GLY A 742 11.12 -18.08 41.08
C GLY A 742 10.18 -19.25 40.74
N THR A 743 9.77 -19.37 39.47
CA THR A 743 8.91 -20.47 38.98
C THR A 743 9.63 -21.81 39.04
N LEU A 744 10.89 -21.89 38.60
CA LEU A 744 11.69 -23.10 38.64
C LEU A 744 12.00 -23.54 40.08
N LEU A 745 12.31 -22.61 40.98
CA LEU A 745 12.49 -22.89 42.40
C LEU A 745 11.20 -23.41 43.05
N ALA A 746 10.05 -22.83 42.72
CA ALA A 746 8.75 -23.31 43.20
C ALA A 746 8.45 -24.74 42.72
N LEU A 747 8.70 -25.04 41.44
CA LEU A 747 8.52 -26.38 40.87
C LEU A 747 9.54 -27.39 41.45
N ALA A 748 10.80 -27.00 41.60
CA ALA A 748 11.86 -27.83 42.18
C ALA A 748 11.59 -28.15 43.66
N ALA A 749 11.15 -27.17 44.45
CA ALA A 749 10.73 -27.37 45.84
C ALA A 749 9.54 -28.34 45.94
N GLY A 750 8.59 -28.26 45.00
CA GLY A 750 7.49 -29.22 44.88
C GLY A 750 7.94 -30.64 44.50
N ALA A 751 8.97 -30.76 43.65
CA ALA A 751 9.54 -32.04 43.21
C ALA A 751 10.41 -32.71 44.29
N TRP A 752 11.19 -31.92 45.05
CA TRP A 752 12.15 -32.39 46.06
C TRP A 752 11.49 -33.15 47.23
N GLY A 753 10.19 -32.94 47.47
CA GLY A 753 9.40 -33.69 48.45
C GLY A 753 9.33 -35.21 48.24
N ARG A 754 9.97 -35.74 47.18
CA ARG A 754 10.03 -37.17 46.83
C ARG A 754 11.35 -37.87 47.22
N LEU A 755 12.43 -37.13 47.49
CA LEU A 755 13.77 -37.70 47.70
C LEU A 755 14.07 -38.20 49.13
N ARG A 756 13.12 -38.14 50.08
CA ARG A 756 13.32 -38.64 51.45
C ARG A 756 12.31 -39.72 51.83
N ARG A 757 12.80 -40.71 52.59
CA ARG A 757 12.07 -41.88 53.09
C ARG A 757 10.83 -41.49 53.92
N PRO A 758 9.79 -42.33 53.98
CA PRO A 758 8.62 -42.10 54.82
C PRO A 758 9.06 -42.10 56.29
N GLY A 759 9.07 -40.93 56.94
CA GLY A 759 9.47 -40.78 58.35
C GLY A 759 10.08 -39.42 58.67
N ASP A 760 10.69 -38.75 57.69
CA ASP A 760 11.50 -37.54 57.92
C ASP A 760 10.72 -36.23 57.61
N TRP A 761 9.45 -36.17 58.06
CA TRP A 761 8.46 -35.13 57.70
C TRP A 761 8.65 -33.77 58.39
N GLY A 762 9.79 -33.52 59.03
CA GLY A 762 10.05 -32.31 59.82
C GLY A 762 10.15 -31.01 59.01
N ARG A 763 10.53 -31.05 57.72
CA ARG A 763 10.77 -29.83 56.90
C ARG A 763 9.64 -29.41 55.97
N LEU A 764 8.67 -30.30 55.66
CA LEU A 764 7.42 -29.96 54.94
C LEU A 764 6.34 -29.37 55.88
N ARG A 765 6.67 -29.16 57.16
CA ARG A 765 5.86 -28.45 58.16
C ARG A 765 5.84 -26.93 58.00
N ARG A 766 6.57 -26.37 57.02
CA ARG A 766 6.55 -24.92 56.75
C ARG A 766 5.29 -24.53 55.96
N PRO A 767 4.63 -23.40 56.28
CA PRO A 767 3.46 -22.92 55.54
C PRO A 767 3.75 -22.84 54.03
N GLY A 768 2.90 -23.45 53.18
CA GLY A 768 3.02 -23.40 51.72
C GLY A 768 3.64 -24.64 51.04
N GLY A 769 4.27 -25.55 51.80
CA GLY A 769 4.93 -26.75 51.23
C GLY A 769 3.97 -27.72 50.54
N ILE A 770 2.73 -27.84 51.02
CA ILE A 770 1.70 -28.70 50.41
C ILE A 770 1.23 -28.10 49.08
N ALA A 771 1.09 -26.77 49.00
CA ALA A 771 0.72 -26.09 47.75
C ALA A 771 1.77 -26.30 46.65
N LEU A 772 3.07 -26.15 46.95
CA LEU A 772 4.15 -26.36 45.97
C LEU A 772 4.17 -27.79 45.44
N ARG A 773 4.02 -28.79 46.33
CA ARG A 773 3.90 -30.20 45.93
C ARG A 773 2.65 -30.45 45.07
N ALA A 774 1.53 -29.83 45.42
CA ALA A 774 0.29 -29.93 44.66
C ALA A 774 0.45 -29.35 43.25
N LEU A 775 1.11 -28.18 43.10
CA LEU A 775 1.39 -27.55 41.81
C LEU A 775 2.30 -28.41 40.93
N TRP A 776 3.37 -28.99 41.51
CA TRP A 776 4.25 -29.92 40.78
C TRP A 776 3.50 -31.17 40.29
N LEU A 777 2.68 -31.78 41.16
CA LEU A 777 1.87 -32.93 40.78
C LEU A 777 0.81 -32.55 39.75
N GLY A 778 0.20 -31.37 39.86
CA GLY A 778 -0.74 -30.86 38.87
C GLY A 778 -0.10 -30.65 37.50
N ALA A 779 1.13 -30.12 37.47
CA ALA A 779 1.90 -29.89 36.26
C ALA A 779 2.34 -31.18 35.56
N THR A 780 2.73 -32.21 36.32
CA THR A 780 3.40 -33.40 35.75
C THR A 780 2.58 -34.68 35.79
N ARG A 781 1.81 -34.89 36.86
CA ARG A 781 1.08 -36.14 37.17
C ARG A 781 -0.27 -35.85 37.84
N PRO A 782 -1.18 -35.15 37.15
CA PRO A 782 -2.41 -34.63 37.74
C PRO A 782 -3.33 -35.72 38.32
N TRP A 783 -3.21 -36.97 37.86
CA TRP A 783 -3.92 -38.12 38.44
C TRP A 783 -3.45 -38.49 39.87
N ARG A 784 -2.25 -38.09 40.29
CA ARG A 784 -1.74 -38.31 41.67
C ARG A 784 -2.19 -37.24 42.67
N LEU A 785 -2.96 -36.24 42.24
CA LEU A 785 -3.55 -35.24 43.15
C LEU A 785 -4.56 -35.84 44.13
N ALA A 786 -5.06 -37.05 43.85
CA ALA A 786 -5.91 -37.81 44.77
C ALA A 786 -5.16 -38.26 46.03
N ASP A 787 -3.86 -38.51 45.90
CA ASP A 787 -2.98 -39.06 46.94
C ASP A 787 -2.37 -37.96 47.82
N LEU A 788 -2.79 -36.70 47.62
CA LEU A 788 -2.27 -35.55 48.33
C LEU A 788 -3.12 -35.20 49.56
N ASP A 789 -2.45 -34.93 50.67
CA ASP A 789 -3.04 -34.43 51.91
C ASP A 789 -3.83 -33.13 51.71
N PRO A 790 -4.89 -32.89 52.51
CA PRO A 790 -5.62 -31.64 52.48
C PRO A 790 -4.73 -30.44 52.91
N PRO A 791 -5.02 -29.22 52.44
CA PRO A 791 -4.24 -28.04 52.81
C PRO A 791 -4.32 -27.76 54.32
N ARG A 792 -3.16 -27.63 54.97
CA ARG A 792 -3.04 -27.49 56.43
C ARG A 792 -2.98 -26.03 56.90
N SER A 793 -2.62 -25.09 56.03
CA SER A 793 -2.53 -23.66 56.38
C SER A 793 -3.32 -22.76 55.41
N ARG A 794 -3.60 -21.52 55.84
CA ARG A 794 -4.14 -20.47 54.95
C ARG A 794 -3.19 -20.19 53.78
N THR A 795 -1.88 -20.25 54.03
CA THR A 795 -0.82 -20.10 53.03
C THR A 795 -0.90 -21.19 51.95
N ASP A 796 -1.19 -22.45 52.31
CA ASP A 796 -1.40 -23.51 51.31
C ASP A 796 -2.64 -23.24 50.45
N ARG A 797 -3.75 -22.84 51.08
CA ARG A 797 -5.01 -22.58 50.39
C ARG A 797 -4.92 -21.41 49.40
N ILE A 798 -4.14 -20.38 49.75
CA ILE A 798 -3.94 -19.20 48.90
C ILE A 798 -2.83 -19.46 47.87
N GLY A 799 -1.69 -20.00 48.29
CA GLY A 799 -0.52 -20.19 47.44
C GLY A 799 -0.77 -21.08 46.22
N VAL A 800 -1.66 -22.08 46.33
CA VAL A 800 -1.98 -23.00 45.21
C VAL A 800 -2.63 -22.29 44.01
N TRP A 801 -3.24 -21.11 44.19
CA TRP A 801 -3.84 -20.35 43.08
C TRP A 801 -3.19 -18.98 42.90
N ALA A 802 -2.79 -18.30 43.98
CA ALA A 802 -2.25 -16.94 43.92
C ALA A 802 -0.87 -16.89 43.25
N LEU A 803 0.02 -17.86 43.55
CA LEU A 803 1.34 -17.93 42.93
C LEU A 803 1.25 -18.15 41.40
N PRO A 804 0.54 -19.19 40.90
CA PRO A 804 0.35 -19.36 39.46
C PRO A 804 -0.38 -18.19 38.79
N ALA A 805 -1.38 -17.59 39.44
CA ALA A 805 -2.09 -16.44 38.89
C ALA A 805 -1.16 -15.23 38.74
N GLY A 806 -0.37 -14.91 39.76
CA GLY A 806 0.62 -13.83 39.70
C GLY A 806 1.67 -14.06 38.61
N VAL A 807 2.24 -15.27 38.54
CA VAL A 807 3.21 -15.63 37.48
C VAL A 807 2.56 -15.58 36.09
N LEU A 808 1.32 -16.05 35.93
CA LEU A 808 0.60 -15.98 34.67
C LEU A 808 0.42 -14.53 34.23
N VAL A 809 -0.16 -13.68 35.08
CA VAL A 809 -0.40 -12.25 34.80
C VAL A 809 0.92 -11.55 34.45
N LEU A 810 1.94 -11.66 35.30
CA LEU A 810 3.22 -10.98 35.09
C LEU A 810 3.96 -11.52 33.86
N SER A 811 3.87 -12.82 33.55
CA SER A 811 4.47 -13.37 32.32
C SER A 811 3.81 -12.84 31.05
N ARG A 812 2.47 -12.70 31.04
CA ARG A 812 1.74 -12.15 29.90
C ARG A 812 1.95 -10.64 29.77
N ALA A 813 2.06 -9.94 30.89
CA ALA A 813 2.37 -8.51 30.91
C ALA A 813 3.80 -8.26 30.43
N ALA A 814 4.79 -9.06 30.87
CA ALA A 814 6.15 -8.98 30.37
C ALA A 814 6.23 -9.23 28.86
N TYR A 815 5.51 -10.25 28.36
CA TYR A 815 5.42 -10.56 26.94
C TYR A 815 4.87 -9.41 26.08
N SER A 816 3.89 -8.66 26.61
CA SER A 816 3.30 -7.51 25.92
C SER A 816 3.93 -6.18 26.28
N TRP A 817 5.13 -6.18 26.88
CA TRP A 817 5.82 -4.99 27.39
C TRP A 817 4.97 -4.12 28.33
N PHE A 818 3.98 -4.70 29.02
CA PHE A 818 2.96 -4.02 29.81
C PHE A 818 2.14 -2.98 29.01
N ALA A 819 1.91 -3.26 27.73
CA ALA A 819 1.35 -2.27 26.82
C ALA A 819 0.23 -2.79 25.91
N SER A 820 -0.17 -4.07 26.04
CA SER A 820 -1.34 -4.61 25.31
C SER A 820 -2.45 -5.11 26.23
N PRO A 821 -3.35 -4.21 26.69
CA PRO A 821 -4.52 -4.60 27.45
C PRO A 821 -5.46 -5.54 26.69
N VAL A 822 -5.60 -5.43 25.36
CA VAL A 822 -6.45 -6.32 24.55
C VAL A 822 -5.91 -7.75 24.57
N HIS A 823 -4.58 -7.92 24.41
CA HIS A 823 -3.96 -9.23 24.52
C HIS A 823 -4.13 -9.83 25.93
N LEU A 824 -3.97 -9.01 26.98
CA LEU A 824 -4.16 -9.44 28.36
C LEU A 824 -5.62 -9.83 28.64
N ALA A 825 -6.59 -9.03 28.20
CA ALA A 825 -8.01 -9.29 28.38
C ALA A 825 -8.43 -10.61 27.71
N GLY A 826 -8.02 -10.83 26.46
CA GLY A 826 -8.30 -12.07 25.74
C GLY A 826 -7.65 -13.29 26.40
N THR A 827 -6.35 -13.22 26.70
CA THR A 827 -5.61 -14.37 27.24
C THR A 827 -5.97 -14.69 28.69
N LEU A 828 -5.97 -13.70 29.59
CA LEU A 828 -6.29 -13.89 31.00
C LEU A 828 -7.78 -14.15 31.20
N GLY A 829 -8.64 -13.50 30.42
CA GLY A 829 -10.08 -13.77 30.43
C GLY A 829 -10.41 -15.20 30.00
N ALA A 830 -9.72 -15.75 28.99
CA ALA A 830 -9.91 -17.14 28.60
C ALA A 830 -9.51 -18.13 29.70
N TRP A 831 -8.38 -17.89 30.38
CA TRP A 831 -7.97 -18.68 31.55
C TRP A 831 -8.99 -18.58 32.70
N LEU A 832 -9.46 -17.37 32.99
CA LEU A 832 -10.42 -17.10 34.06
C LEU A 832 -11.75 -17.82 33.80
N LEU A 833 -12.31 -17.69 32.59
CA LEU A 833 -13.56 -18.35 32.19
C LEU A 833 -13.42 -19.87 32.24
N TYR A 834 -12.34 -20.43 31.68
CA TYR A 834 -12.07 -21.87 31.74
C TYR A 834 -12.04 -22.37 33.19
N ALA A 835 -11.31 -21.68 34.06
CA ALA A 835 -11.18 -22.02 35.46
C ALA A 835 -12.49 -21.84 36.23
N ALA A 836 -13.23 -20.77 35.97
CA ALA A 836 -14.51 -20.45 36.60
C ALA A 836 -15.58 -21.49 36.27
N VAL A 837 -15.67 -21.94 35.01
CA VAL A 837 -16.60 -23.01 34.60
C VAL A 837 -16.28 -24.30 35.34
N LEU A 838 -15.01 -24.74 35.34
CA LEU A 838 -14.62 -25.95 36.07
C LEU A 838 -14.88 -25.82 37.57
N ARG A 839 -14.62 -24.64 38.16
CA ARG A 839 -14.87 -24.38 39.58
C ARG A 839 -16.36 -24.42 39.90
N ALA A 840 -17.21 -23.85 39.05
CA ALA A 840 -18.66 -23.84 39.20
C ALA A 840 -19.24 -25.26 39.16
N LEU A 841 -18.77 -26.10 38.21
CA LEU A 841 -19.19 -27.50 38.08
C LEU A 841 -18.87 -28.37 39.31
N LEU A 842 -17.91 -27.98 40.14
CA LEU A 842 -17.58 -28.67 41.39
C LEU A 842 -18.49 -28.28 42.56
N GLY A 843 -19.27 -27.21 42.44
CA GLY A 843 -20.20 -26.74 43.48
C GLY A 843 -19.54 -26.53 44.84
N ARG A 844 -20.08 -27.17 45.88
CA ARG A 844 -19.58 -27.10 47.28
C ARG A 844 -18.29 -27.89 47.52
N ARG A 845 -17.78 -28.66 46.55
CA ARG A 845 -16.53 -29.43 46.71
C ARG A 845 -15.33 -28.48 46.77
N GLY A 846 -14.35 -28.79 47.62
CA GLY A 846 -13.15 -27.96 47.78
C GLY A 846 -12.34 -27.83 46.48
N GLY A 847 -11.98 -26.59 46.10
CA GLY A 847 -11.30 -26.31 44.82
C GLY A 847 -9.80 -26.60 44.79
N PHE A 848 -9.19 -26.97 45.91
CA PHE A 848 -7.72 -27.06 46.04
C PHE A 848 -7.03 -27.92 44.97
N ARG A 849 -7.57 -29.12 44.67
CA ARG A 849 -6.99 -30.03 43.67
C ARG A 849 -7.17 -29.53 42.24
N LEU A 850 -8.29 -28.86 41.94
CA LEU A 850 -8.49 -28.20 40.65
C LEU A 850 -7.48 -27.07 40.46
N TRP A 851 -7.32 -26.19 41.46
CA TRP A 851 -6.34 -25.11 41.43
C TRP A 851 -4.91 -25.61 41.30
N ALA A 852 -4.57 -26.73 41.95
CA ALA A 852 -3.26 -27.36 41.79
C ALA A 852 -2.99 -27.82 40.35
N ALA A 853 -3.99 -28.41 39.67
CA ALA A 853 -3.86 -28.83 38.28
C ALA A 853 -3.73 -27.65 37.32
N LEU A 854 -4.67 -26.70 37.39
CA LEU A 854 -4.68 -25.51 36.53
C LEU A 854 -3.44 -24.65 36.78
N GLY A 855 -3.11 -24.42 38.05
CA GLY A 855 -1.95 -23.65 38.47
C GLY A 855 -0.62 -24.31 38.08
N GLY A 856 -0.52 -25.64 38.19
CA GLY A 856 0.66 -26.38 37.75
C GLY A 856 0.91 -26.23 36.25
N VAL A 857 -0.14 -26.37 35.42
CA VAL A 857 -0.02 -26.14 33.97
C VAL A 857 0.27 -24.69 33.63
N ALA A 858 -0.35 -23.73 34.33
CA ALA A 858 -0.06 -22.31 34.16
C ALA A 858 1.42 -22.00 34.46
N LEU A 859 1.99 -22.54 35.53
CA LEU A 859 3.43 -22.39 35.83
C LEU A 859 4.31 -23.02 34.76
N LEU A 860 3.97 -24.22 34.24
CA LEU A 860 4.73 -24.87 33.17
C LEU A 860 4.72 -24.05 31.87
N ARG A 861 3.55 -23.53 31.47
CA ARG A 861 3.40 -22.67 30.28
C ARG A 861 4.09 -21.33 30.45
N SER A 862 4.02 -20.75 31.64
CA SER A 862 4.72 -19.50 31.96
C SER A 862 6.22 -19.72 32.00
N ALA A 863 6.73 -20.84 32.51
CA ALA A 863 8.16 -21.15 32.48
C ALA A 863 8.68 -21.26 31.04
N LEU A 864 7.94 -21.91 30.13
CA LEU A 864 8.30 -21.98 28.70
C LEU A 864 8.42 -20.58 28.07
N LEU A 865 7.42 -19.72 28.29
CA LEU A 865 7.44 -18.34 27.80
C LEU A 865 8.57 -17.52 28.45
N LEU A 866 8.70 -17.58 29.77
CA LEU A 866 9.70 -16.82 30.51
C LEU A 866 11.12 -17.25 30.12
N ALA A 867 11.34 -18.52 29.77
CA ALA A 867 12.62 -19.00 29.27
C ALA A 867 13.04 -18.27 27.99
N VAL A 868 12.15 -18.17 27.00
CA VAL A 868 12.47 -17.46 25.75
C VAL A 868 12.59 -15.95 25.96
N LEU A 869 11.75 -15.36 26.83
CA LEU A 869 11.84 -13.93 27.16
C LEU A 869 13.09 -13.58 28.00
N SER A 870 13.65 -14.53 28.75
CA SER A 870 14.79 -14.29 29.64
C SER A 870 16.09 -13.94 28.90
N VAL A 871 16.16 -14.18 27.60
CA VAL A 871 17.36 -13.91 26.80
C VAL A 871 17.56 -12.41 26.65
N ARG A 872 16.68 -11.72 25.93
CA ARG A 872 16.73 -10.26 25.67
C ARG A 872 15.33 -9.65 25.57
N GLY A 873 14.34 -10.24 26.26
CA GLY A 873 12.98 -9.70 26.33
C GLY A 873 12.11 -10.12 25.14
N PRO A 874 10.91 -9.51 25.00
CA PRO A 874 9.97 -9.88 23.96
C PRO A 874 10.45 -9.50 22.55
N GLY A 875 11.29 -8.47 22.38
CA GLY A 875 11.93 -8.17 21.10
C GLY A 875 12.71 -9.37 20.54
N ARG A 876 13.48 -10.07 21.38
CA ARG A 876 14.20 -11.29 20.96
C ARG A 876 13.26 -12.43 20.61
N TYR A 877 12.17 -12.56 21.34
CA TYR A 877 11.17 -13.57 21.05
C TYR A 877 10.57 -13.37 19.66
N TRP A 878 10.20 -12.13 19.33
CA TRP A 878 9.63 -11.80 18.02
C TRP A 878 10.68 -11.88 16.91
N PHE A 879 11.91 -11.43 17.15
CA PHE A 879 13.02 -11.63 16.22
C PHE A 879 13.19 -13.11 15.83
N ASP A 880 13.27 -14.01 16.83
CA ASP A 880 13.38 -15.44 16.58
C ASP A 880 12.13 -15.99 15.88
N PHE A 881 10.94 -15.45 16.20
CA PHE A 881 9.70 -15.83 15.54
C PHE A 881 9.70 -15.47 14.06
N TRP A 882 10.15 -14.28 13.67
CA TRP A 882 10.13 -13.84 12.28
C TRP A 882 11.27 -14.43 11.44
N THR A 883 12.46 -14.56 12.02
CA THR A 883 13.69 -14.80 11.23
C THR A 883 14.26 -16.21 11.36
N LEU A 884 13.88 -16.98 12.39
CA LEU A 884 14.48 -18.30 12.69
C LEU A 884 13.42 -19.41 12.73
N PRO A 885 13.04 -19.99 11.58
CA PRO A 885 12.00 -21.02 11.48
C PRO A 885 12.17 -22.18 12.46
N GLY A 886 13.39 -22.71 12.62
CA GLY A 886 13.64 -23.81 13.55
C GLY A 886 13.36 -23.48 15.02
N ARG A 887 13.63 -22.24 15.45
CA ARG A 887 13.35 -21.80 16.84
C ARG A 887 11.87 -21.51 17.02
N ARG A 888 11.24 -20.86 16.03
CA ARG A 888 9.79 -20.67 15.97
C ARG A 888 9.06 -22.01 16.11
N ASP A 889 9.43 -22.99 15.30
CA ASP A 889 8.80 -24.31 15.28
C ASP A 889 8.94 -25.02 16.61
N ALA A 890 10.15 -25.06 17.17
CA ALA A 890 10.39 -25.67 18.47
C ALA A 890 9.52 -25.03 19.57
N TYR A 891 9.43 -23.69 19.60
CA TYR A 891 8.60 -22.99 20.57
C TYR A 891 7.10 -23.26 20.35
N VAL A 892 6.61 -23.15 19.11
CA VAL A 892 5.19 -23.37 18.77
C VAL A 892 4.77 -24.79 19.12
N VAL A 893 5.57 -25.80 18.78
CA VAL A 893 5.31 -27.21 19.12
C VAL A 893 5.14 -27.37 20.63
N LEU A 894 6.10 -26.86 21.41
CA LEU A 894 6.07 -26.98 22.87
C LEU A 894 4.92 -26.17 23.48
N ALA A 895 4.64 -24.98 22.96
CA ALA A 895 3.57 -24.11 23.44
C ALA A 895 2.19 -24.70 23.15
N VAL A 896 1.97 -25.31 21.99
CA VAL A 896 0.73 -26.02 21.64
C VAL A 896 0.60 -27.30 22.45
N ALA A 897 1.67 -28.09 22.60
CA ALA A 897 1.64 -29.30 23.42
C ALA A 897 1.31 -28.98 24.89
N ALA A 898 1.93 -27.93 25.45
CA ALA A 898 1.63 -27.45 26.79
C ALA A 898 0.22 -26.87 26.91
N PHE A 899 -0.38 -26.38 25.82
CA PHE A 899 -1.77 -25.90 25.80
C PHE A 899 -2.73 -27.10 25.85
N GLY A 900 -2.51 -28.11 25.00
CA GLY A 900 -3.29 -29.34 25.05
C GLY A 900 -3.15 -30.08 26.39
N TRP A 901 -2.00 -29.99 27.04
CA TRP A 901 -1.77 -30.54 28.37
C TRP A 901 -2.70 -29.94 29.44
N LEU A 902 -3.18 -28.70 29.29
CA LEU A 902 -4.20 -28.11 30.16
C LEU A 902 -5.45 -28.99 30.24
N PHE A 903 -5.95 -29.43 29.09
CA PHE A 903 -7.16 -30.25 29.02
C PHE A 903 -6.92 -31.65 29.61
N VAL A 904 -5.75 -32.23 29.36
CA VAL A 904 -5.33 -33.53 29.92
C VAL A 904 -5.22 -33.44 31.44
N ALA A 905 -4.63 -32.36 31.97
CA ALA A 905 -4.44 -32.18 33.40
C ALA A 905 -5.76 -31.91 34.14
N SER A 906 -6.62 -31.07 33.57
CA SER A 906 -7.99 -30.87 34.05
C SER A 906 -8.76 -32.19 34.10
N PHE A 907 -8.71 -32.99 33.02
CA PHE A 907 -9.34 -34.31 32.98
C PHE A 907 -8.79 -35.24 34.08
N GLY A 908 -7.46 -35.31 34.22
CA GLY A 908 -6.80 -36.12 35.25
C GLY A 908 -7.21 -35.74 36.67
N ALA A 909 -7.25 -34.44 36.97
CA ALA A 909 -7.66 -33.92 38.27
C ALA A 909 -9.14 -34.20 38.58
N LEU A 910 -10.03 -34.01 37.60
CA LEU A 910 -11.46 -34.32 37.73
C LEU A 910 -11.72 -35.82 37.93
N ARG A 911 -10.97 -36.67 37.22
CA ARG A 911 -11.09 -38.13 37.30
C ARG A 911 -10.58 -38.69 38.61
N ALA A 912 -9.34 -38.41 38.94
CA ALA A 912 -8.67 -39.01 40.09
C ALA A 912 -8.96 -38.22 41.36
N GLY A 913 -8.79 -36.90 41.32
CA GLY A 913 -8.93 -36.03 42.49
C GLY A 913 -10.37 -35.84 42.98
N TYR A 914 -11.36 -35.87 42.07
CA TYR A 914 -12.78 -35.67 42.40
C TYR A 914 -13.68 -36.88 42.07
N ARG A 915 -13.09 -38.00 41.64
CA ARG A 915 -13.78 -39.27 41.33
C ARG A 915 -14.95 -39.13 40.34
N LEU A 916 -14.94 -38.11 39.47
CA LEU A 916 -15.97 -37.95 38.44
C LEU A 916 -15.88 -39.08 37.41
N ARG A 917 -17.00 -39.64 36.93
CA ARG A 917 -16.99 -40.66 35.86
C ARG A 917 -16.33 -40.11 34.58
N ARG A 918 -15.70 -40.98 33.77
CA ARG A 918 -15.03 -40.62 32.49
C ARG A 918 -15.87 -39.66 31.64
N ARG A 919 -17.12 -40.04 31.37
CA ARG A 919 -18.09 -39.22 30.63
C ARG A 919 -18.24 -37.80 31.18
N ARG A 920 -18.41 -37.65 32.50
CA ARG A 920 -18.60 -36.34 33.14
C ARG A 920 -17.33 -35.50 33.18
N ALA A 921 -16.16 -36.13 33.34
CA ALA A 921 -14.89 -35.42 33.30
C ALA A 921 -14.58 -34.89 31.89
N VAL A 922 -14.84 -35.68 30.84
CA VAL A 922 -14.78 -35.21 29.44
C VAL A 922 -15.78 -34.08 29.23
N GLY A 923 -17.04 -34.26 29.68
CA GLY A 923 -18.08 -33.24 29.56
C GLY A 923 -17.71 -31.90 30.21
N ALA A 924 -17.12 -31.94 31.41
CA ALA A 924 -16.66 -30.73 32.10
C ALA A 924 -15.51 -30.03 31.37
N VAL A 925 -14.53 -30.78 30.84
CA VAL A 925 -13.40 -30.20 30.08
C VAL A 925 -13.87 -29.61 28.77
N LEU A 926 -14.76 -30.28 28.03
CA LEU A 926 -15.35 -29.76 26.80
C LEU A 926 -16.19 -28.51 27.05
N LEU A 927 -17.01 -28.51 28.12
CA LEU A 927 -17.77 -27.33 28.50
C LEU A 927 -16.85 -26.14 28.83
N ALA A 928 -15.84 -26.37 29.67
CA ALA A 928 -14.88 -25.33 30.03
C ALA A 928 -14.03 -24.84 28.86
N ALA A 929 -13.67 -25.70 27.90
CA ALA A 929 -12.93 -25.31 26.69
C ALA A 929 -13.81 -24.56 25.69
N GLY A 930 -15.07 -24.99 25.54
CA GLY A 930 -16.03 -24.38 24.62
C GLY A 930 -16.51 -22.99 25.06
N THR A 931 -16.67 -22.75 26.37
CA THR A 931 -17.20 -21.47 26.87
C THR A 931 -16.33 -20.25 26.48
N PRO A 932 -15.01 -20.21 26.70
CA PRO A 932 -14.18 -19.09 26.26
C PRO A 932 -14.22 -18.89 24.73
N LEU A 933 -14.18 -19.98 23.95
CA LEU A 933 -14.25 -19.90 22.48
C LEU A 933 -15.60 -19.32 22.01
N ALA A 934 -16.70 -19.76 22.60
CA ALA A 934 -18.04 -19.26 22.31
C ALA A 934 -18.17 -17.77 22.66
N MET A 935 -17.76 -17.40 23.88
CA MET A 935 -17.90 -16.02 24.38
C MET A 935 -16.99 -15.03 23.65
N PHE A 936 -15.70 -15.34 23.51
CA PHE A 936 -14.78 -14.44 22.81
C PHE A 936 -15.02 -14.43 21.30
N GLY A 937 -15.35 -15.56 20.69
CA GLY A 937 -15.75 -15.60 19.29
C GLY A 937 -16.98 -14.72 19.03
N ALA A 938 -18.01 -14.81 19.87
CA ALA A 938 -19.20 -13.97 19.77
C ALA A 938 -18.91 -12.49 20.06
N LEU A 939 -18.05 -12.20 21.04
CA LEU A 939 -17.63 -10.82 21.35
C LEU A 939 -16.88 -10.18 20.18
N VAL A 940 -15.91 -10.89 19.59
CA VAL A 940 -15.18 -10.41 18.42
C VAL A 940 -16.10 -10.31 17.20
N ALA A 941 -17.05 -11.23 17.02
CA ALA A 941 -18.06 -11.13 15.96
C ALA A 941 -18.95 -9.89 16.13
N ALA A 942 -19.30 -9.53 17.37
CA ALA A 942 -20.14 -8.38 17.67
C ALA A 942 -19.40 -7.04 17.52
N ILE A 943 -18.11 -6.98 17.85
CA ILE A 943 -17.28 -5.78 17.68
C ILE A 943 -16.83 -5.61 16.22
N GLY A 944 -16.47 -6.72 15.55
CA GLY A 944 -15.82 -6.76 14.25
C GLY A 944 -14.37 -7.26 14.36
N LEU A 945 -14.00 -8.22 13.50
CA LEU A 945 -12.67 -8.83 13.49
C LEU A 945 -11.57 -7.81 13.18
N GLU A 946 -11.79 -6.98 12.15
CA GLU A 946 -10.84 -5.95 11.72
C GLU A 946 -10.51 -5.00 12.88
N THR A 947 -11.53 -4.44 13.52
CA THR A 947 -11.37 -3.51 14.65
C THR A 947 -10.56 -4.12 15.79
N VAL A 948 -10.87 -5.36 16.20
CA VAL A 948 -10.14 -6.02 17.28
C VAL A 948 -8.70 -6.34 16.88
N ALA A 949 -8.47 -6.77 15.64
CA ALA A 949 -7.13 -7.05 15.12
C ALA A 949 -6.27 -5.78 15.06
N THR A 950 -6.86 -4.65 14.63
CA THR A 950 -6.21 -3.33 14.62
C THR A 950 -5.83 -2.87 16.01
N TRP A 951 -6.75 -2.92 16.99
CA TRP A 951 -6.42 -2.56 18.38
C TRP A 951 -5.33 -3.44 18.98
N TRP A 952 -5.34 -4.74 18.64
CA TRP A 952 -4.32 -5.67 19.08
C TRP A 952 -2.96 -5.34 18.48
N ASN A 953 -2.91 -5.04 17.18
CA ASN A 953 -1.66 -4.67 16.50
C ASN A 953 -1.15 -3.29 16.94
N ASP A 954 -2.01 -2.29 17.13
CA ASP A 954 -1.61 -0.96 17.64
C ASP A 954 -0.92 -1.04 19.00
N GLN A 955 -1.29 -2.03 19.80
CA GLN A 955 -0.72 -2.22 21.13
C GLN A 955 0.59 -3.01 21.12
N LEU A 956 0.67 -4.08 20.34
CA LEU A 956 1.86 -4.95 20.29
C LEU A 956 2.90 -4.53 19.24
N ASN A 957 2.48 -3.82 18.19
CA ASN A 957 3.29 -3.36 17.07
C ASN A 957 4.08 -4.48 16.38
N LEU A 958 3.36 -5.51 15.90
CA LEU A 958 3.99 -6.71 15.34
C LEU A 958 3.96 -6.74 13.82
N LEU A 959 2.87 -6.29 13.23
CA LEU A 959 2.67 -6.12 11.80
C LEU A 959 2.73 -4.64 11.44
N PRO A 960 3.00 -4.29 10.17
CA PRO A 960 3.06 -2.90 9.73
C PRO A 960 1.83 -2.12 10.18
N TRP A 961 2.07 -1.00 10.87
CA TRP A 961 1.00 -0.23 11.51
C TRP A 961 0.05 0.42 10.50
N GLY A 962 0.56 0.82 9.32
CA GLY A 962 -0.25 1.36 8.24
C GLY A 962 -1.14 0.31 7.55
N LEU A 963 -0.81 -0.98 7.65
CA LEU A 963 -1.56 -2.06 6.98
C LEU A 963 -3.05 -2.05 7.40
N SER A 964 -3.34 -1.88 8.69
CA SER A 964 -4.71 -1.83 9.21
C SER A 964 -5.47 -0.55 8.87
N ARG A 965 -4.76 0.52 8.50
CA ARG A 965 -5.33 1.86 8.27
C ARG A 965 -5.58 2.15 6.81
N ILE A 966 -4.77 1.55 5.94
CA ILE A 966 -4.78 1.79 4.50
C ILE A 966 -5.46 0.63 3.76
N LEU A 967 -5.15 -0.62 4.13
CA LEU A 967 -5.57 -1.79 3.35
C LEU A 967 -6.53 -2.73 4.11
N GLY A 968 -6.59 -2.61 5.44
CA GLY A 968 -7.29 -3.52 6.33
C GLY A 968 -6.55 -4.86 6.51
N LEU A 969 -6.30 -5.25 7.76
CA LEU A 969 -5.59 -6.49 8.10
C LEU A 969 -6.31 -7.73 7.58
N THR A 970 -7.62 -7.80 7.75
CA THR A 970 -8.41 -8.99 7.39
C THR A 970 -8.60 -9.12 5.89
N VAL A 971 -8.86 -8.01 5.21
CA VAL A 971 -9.04 -7.97 3.75
C VAL A 971 -7.73 -8.34 3.06
N TYR A 972 -6.64 -7.67 3.42
CA TYR A 972 -5.37 -7.82 2.72
C TYR A 972 -4.68 -9.15 3.03
N LEU A 973 -4.76 -9.65 4.27
CA LEU A 973 -4.21 -10.97 4.64
C LEU A 973 -5.16 -12.15 4.29
N GLY A 974 -6.31 -11.87 3.67
CA GLY A 974 -7.29 -12.90 3.29
C GLY A 974 -7.89 -13.65 4.50
N VAL A 975 -8.00 -12.99 5.66
CA VAL A 975 -8.58 -13.59 6.87
C VAL A 975 -10.10 -13.65 6.70
N PRO A 976 -10.73 -14.84 6.78
CA PRO A 976 -12.18 -14.95 6.58
C PRO A 976 -12.97 -14.12 7.59
N ALA A 977 -13.86 -13.25 7.12
CA ALA A 977 -14.74 -12.45 7.99
C ALA A 977 -15.63 -13.31 8.91
N ALA A 978 -15.94 -14.54 8.49
CA ALA A 978 -16.70 -15.52 9.28
C ALA A 978 -15.86 -16.25 10.35
N LEU A 979 -14.56 -15.97 10.47
CA LEU A 979 -13.70 -16.66 11.44
C LEU A 979 -14.20 -16.51 12.91
N PRO A 980 -14.59 -15.32 13.41
CA PRO A 980 -15.06 -15.18 14.78
C PRO A 980 -16.35 -15.96 15.04
N THR A 981 -17.28 -15.96 14.08
CA THR A 981 -18.54 -16.71 14.19
C THR A 981 -18.31 -18.21 14.10
N ALA A 982 -17.38 -18.67 13.26
CA ALA A 982 -16.97 -20.07 13.20
C ALA A 982 -16.33 -20.54 14.53
N VAL A 983 -15.46 -19.71 15.13
CA VAL A 983 -14.88 -19.97 16.46
C VAL A 983 -15.96 -19.99 17.53
N ALA A 984 -16.91 -19.05 17.47
CA ALA A 984 -18.04 -19.00 18.41
C ALA A 984 -18.91 -20.27 18.32
N ALA A 985 -19.25 -20.69 17.10
CA ALA A 985 -20.03 -21.89 16.82
C ALA A 985 -19.30 -23.16 17.26
N ALA A 986 -18.01 -23.30 16.94
CA ALA A 986 -17.19 -24.42 17.41
C ALA A 986 -17.14 -24.48 18.95
N GLY A 987 -16.96 -23.32 19.60
CA GLY A 987 -17.03 -23.20 21.05
C GLY A 987 -18.39 -23.61 21.62
N ALA A 988 -19.48 -23.18 21.00
CA ALA A 988 -20.84 -23.53 21.40
C ALA A 988 -21.11 -25.03 21.24
N VAL A 989 -20.67 -25.65 20.16
CA VAL A 989 -20.77 -27.10 19.93
C VAL A 989 -20.02 -27.86 21.02
N LEU A 990 -18.78 -27.46 21.35
CA LEU A 990 -18.01 -28.05 22.44
C LEU A 990 -18.71 -27.86 23.80
N ALA A 991 -19.30 -26.69 24.04
CA ALA A 991 -20.04 -26.40 25.25
C ALA A 991 -21.31 -27.25 25.40
N VAL A 992 -22.10 -27.37 24.34
CA VAL A 992 -23.33 -28.18 24.30
C VAL A 992 -22.99 -29.67 24.45
N ALA A 993 -22.02 -30.18 23.68
CA ALA A 993 -21.54 -31.55 23.81
C ALA A 993 -21.05 -31.83 25.25
N GLY A 994 -20.32 -30.88 25.83
CA GLY A 994 -19.89 -30.90 27.22
C GLY A 994 -21.07 -31.02 28.19
N GLY A 995 -22.08 -30.17 28.03
CA GLY A 995 -23.32 -30.17 28.80
C GLY A 995 -24.09 -31.49 28.70
N LEU A 996 -24.29 -32.02 27.50
CA LEU A 996 -24.97 -33.31 27.27
C LEU A 996 -24.26 -34.50 27.92
N LEU A 997 -22.93 -34.45 27.99
CA LEU A 997 -22.13 -35.46 28.69
C LEU A 997 -22.22 -35.33 30.22
N LEU A 998 -22.56 -34.14 30.75
CA LEU A 998 -22.79 -33.89 32.17
C LEU A 998 -24.20 -34.33 32.62
N VAL A 999 -25.22 -34.20 31.74
CA VAL A 999 -26.60 -34.63 31.99
C VAL A 999 -26.70 -36.15 32.17
N ARG A 1000 -27.53 -36.56 33.14
CA ARG A 1000 -27.76 -37.97 33.49
C ARG A 1000 -28.70 -38.58 32.45
N TYR A 1001 -28.21 -39.50 31.61
CA TYR A 1001 -29.11 -40.32 30.79
C TYR A 1001 -29.85 -41.29 31.73
N ARG A 1002 -31.10 -41.00 32.08
CA ARG A 1002 -32.00 -42.00 32.67
C ARG A 1002 -32.39 -42.94 31.52
N ARG A 1003 -31.93 -44.19 31.55
CA ARG A 1003 -32.57 -45.23 30.72
C ARG A 1003 -34.03 -45.34 31.16
N PRO A 1004 -35.01 -45.36 30.24
CA PRO A 1004 -36.37 -45.78 30.60
C PRO A 1004 -36.27 -47.19 31.16
N ALA A 1005 -36.83 -47.42 32.35
CA ALA A 1005 -36.96 -48.77 32.88
C ALA A 1005 -37.94 -49.51 31.95
N THR A 1006 -37.46 -50.52 31.23
CA THR A 1006 -38.32 -51.53 30.61
C THR A 1006 -39.12 -52.20 31.73
N ALA A 1007 -40.42 -51.94 31.77
CA ALA A 1007 -41.35 -52.65 32.62
C ALA A 1007 -41.35 -54.13 32.18
N ILE A 1008 -40.74 -54.98 33.00
CA ILE A 1008 -40.89 -56.43 32.89
C ILE A 1008 -42.18 -56.78 33.64
N ALA A 1009 -43.18 -57.26 32.91
CA ALA A 1009 -44.41 -57.80 33.48
C ALA A 1009 -44.09 -58.99 34.40
N PRO A 1010 -44.81 -59.16 35.54
CA PRO A 1010 -44.60 -60.29 36.42
C PRO A 1010 -45.12 -61.58 35.77
N PRO A 1011 -44.47 -62.74 35.96
CA PRO A 1011 -45.01 -64.01 35.51
C PRO A 1011 -46.16 -64.43 36.41
N ALA A 1012 -47.25 -64.90 35.80
CA ALA A 1012 -48.32 -65.62 36.46
C ALA A 1012 -47.76 -66.88 37.15
N ARG A 1013 -48.24 -67.16 38.37
CA ARG A 1013 -48.17 -68.49 38.98
C ARG A 1013 -49.59 -69.03 39.12
N ALA A 1014 -49.67 -70.35 38.96
CA ALA A 1014 -50.83 -71.23 39.04
C ALA A 1014 -51.83 -70.90 40.14
#